data_AF-A0A2X2W3V9-F1
#
_entry.id   AF-A0A2X2W3V9-F1
#
_cell.length_a   1.000
_cell.length_b   1.000
_cell.length_c   1.000
_cell.angle_alpha   90.00
_cell.angle_beta   90.00
_cell.angle_gamma   90.00
#
_symmetry.space_group_name_H-M   'P 1'
#
loop_
_entity.id
_entity.type
_entity.pdbx_description
1 polymer ?
#
loop_
_entity_poly.entity_id
_entity_poly.type
_entity_poly.pdbx_seq_one_letter_code
_entity_poly.pdbx_strand_id
1 'polypeptide(L)'
;MKEQLKQDYIPTIEEMQSWYEDDLRKEALKSLEYENDKNIEEGLFFKTFRRFEERDDTILIDSKENNAYYEKYKAYIEEETANKGKKIEEIENLIEYEKFFLRWERRVSSKYNNYGHYGSNSATRYRVDCIEKLQKELEKILTNSPEAWVFYYKRQLISDIEAQQQQRLITVPYVVKAKQRIIDSLNLGVPVYIVGHLGSGKTQLATEAALDFTIQNKIQSELEEKMEEWFSTNPHATEKDAIEKFKEFNEERMFYYKNILTNGSKEEIECLQPLFISGSHNLTYEDMFVEKTLSLGQSFSKGSFAEYLNMIIGDFYEWMDEHKVRLEQMTDEEQLQLKIQIWKSLSDLLVASNSAFGTEIKKIEREVLIAVKEGRPVIVDELNTIAMQNLIALNDILQRHAGKTAYITGVGPVLIKHGFGFIGTGNLSTQMVNYEGTNELNPAFKSRFVTIEYNYVPQRVTGSLEDQDFPEENQLFRIIITGLTDKNGNMHIPNPRRTLEELFRFSQLCSVTQNVFMGKWKENGVQEDFQRDELELRESVLSIRNILHVLDNWNQGEEKDLSKALWDGFISSITYPDDQSYILSQAVRFGFFSVGEGWKIETKGIGEATTTYDEIRTRPYQYSPPSVETLSYLDVIHLIFGKGICRKTLPKELKEIFQTGITNLSRIDVKKYQKLDQQLSHLEHSKALLEYLEDNGGEK
;
A
#
# COMPACT_ATOMS: atom_id res chain seq x y z
N MET A 1 -25.82 -52.55 -32.21
CA MET A 1 -25.89 -52.39 -30.74
C MET A 1 -25.40 -50.98 -30.43
N LYS A 2 -26.28 -49.97 -30.56
CA LYS A 2 -26.76 -49.12 -29.45
C LYS A 2 -25.66 -48.73 -28.45
N GLU A 3 -24.94 -47.68 -28.80
CA GLU A 3 -24.22 -46.80 -27.86
C GLU A 3 -25.24 -46.32 -26.81
N GLN A 4 -25.10 -46.81 -25.59
CA GLN A 4 -25.77 -46.22 -24.43
C GLN A 4 -24.99 -44.97 -24.07
N LEU A 5 -25.51 -43.81 -24.48
CA LEU A 5 -25.22 -42.52 -23.86
C LEU A 5 -25.32 -42.70 -22.33
N LYS A 6 -24.19 -42.60 -21.62
CA LYS A 6 -24.19 -42.48 -20.16
C LYS A 6 -25.14 -41.34 -19.81
N GLN A 7 -26.11 -41.58 -18.94
CA GLN A 7 -26.93 -40.51 -18.40
C GLN A 7 -26.02 -39.60 -17.60
N ASP A 8 -25.70 -38.42 -18.13
CA ASP A 8 -24.95 -37.41 -17.40
C ASP A 8 -25.69 -37.09 -16.10
N TYR A 9 -25.02 -37.33 -14.97
CA TYR A 9 -25.48 -36.94 -13.65
C TYR A 9 -25.78 -35.44 -13.65
N ILE A 10 -26.96 -35.03 -13.19
CA ILE A 10 -27.33 -33.62 -13.07
C ILE A 10 -26.92 -33.18 -11.66
N PRO A 11 -25.84 -32.40 -11.50
CA PRO A 11 -25.40 -31.94 -10.18
C PRO A 11 -26.35 -30.88 -9.62
N THR A 12 -26.40 -30.81 -8.29
CA THR A 12 -27.00 -29.70 -7.57
C THR A 12 -26.13 -28.44 -7.68
N ILE A 13 -26.69 -27.29 -7.31
CA ILE A 13 -25.95 -26.01 -7.35
C ILE A 13 -24.79 -25.99 -6.36
N GLU A 14 -24.97 -26.59 -5.19
CA GLU A 14 -23.95 -26.70 -4.14
C GLU A 14 -22.81 -27.63 -4.61
N GLU A 15 -23.14 -28.73 -5.28
CA GLU A 15 -22.13 -29.60 -5.90
C GLU A 15 -21.35 -28.91 -7.01
N MET A 16 -22.03 -28.18 -7.91
CA MET A 16 -21.34 -27.41 -8.96
C MET A 16 -20.44 -26.30 -8.40
N GLN A 17 -20.85 -25.67 -7.30
CA GLN A 17 -20.02 -24.69 -6.58
C GLN A 17 -18.79 -25.35 -5.96
N SER A 18 -18.97 -26.44 -5.23
CA SER A 18 -17.86 -27.20 -4.65
C SER A 18 -16.88 -27.69 -5.72
N TRP A 19 -17.38 -28.15 -6.87
CA TRP A 19 -16.52 -28.57 -7.97
C TRP A 19 -15.73 -27.41 -8.57
N TYR A 20 -16.35 -26.23 -8.68
CA TYR A 20 -15.68 -25.02 -9.16
C TYR A 20 -14.57 -24.57 -8.19
N GLU A 21 -14.81 -24.60 -6.88
CA GLU A 21 -13.79 -24.30 -5.87
C GLU A 21 -12.60 -25.28 -5.94
N ASP A 22 -12.88 -26.58 -6.07
CA ASP A 22 -11.83 -27.61 -6.20
C ASP A 22 -11.02 -27.44 -7.49
N ASP A 23 -11.66 -27.04 -8.59
CA ASP A 23 -11.00 -26.75 -9.86
C ASP A 23 -10.07 -25.55 -9.76
N LEU A 24 -10.49 -24.47 -9.08
CA LEU A 24 -9.63 -23.32 -8.80
C LEU A 24 -8.40 -23.68 -7.95
N ARG A 25 -8.56 -24.55 -6.94
CA ARG A 25 -7.43 -25.04 -6.12
C ARG A 25 -6.45 -25.87 -6.96
N LYS A 26 -6.95 -26.68 -7.90
CA LYS A 26 -6.12 -27.44 -8.84
C LYS A 26 -5.40 -26.55 -9.85
N GLU A 27 -6.08 -25.53 -10.39
CA GLU A 27 -5.46 -24.53 -11.28
C GLU A 27 -4.34 -23.78 -10.55
N ALA A 28 -4.57 -23.34 -9.32
CA ALA A 28 -3.56 -22.69 -8.48
C ALA A 28 -2.32 -23.59 -8.25
N LEU A 29 -2.54 -24.88 -7.99
CA LEU A 29 -1.46 -25.86 -7.83
C LEU A 29 -0.61 -26.00 -9.10
N LYS A 30 -1.27 -26.12 -10.27
CA LYS A 30 -0.59 -26.21 -11.57
C LYS A 30 0.22 -24.94 -11.88
N SER A 31 -0.32 -23.77 -11.54
CA SER A 31 0.38 -22.49 -11.71
C SER A 31 1.64 -22.42 -10.86
N LEU A 32 1.60 -22.88 -9.60
CA LEU A 32 2.77 -22.93 -8.72
C LEU A 32 3.88 -23.84 -9.30
N GLU A 33 3.51 -25.02 -9.80
CA GLU A 33 4.46 -25.96 -10.43
C GLU A 33 5.13 -25.33 -11.66
N TYR A 34 4.34 -24.66 -12.50
CA TYR A 34 4.85 -23.98 -13.69
C TYR A 34 5.77 -22.80 -13.35
N GLU A 35 5.44 -21.98 -12.35
CA GLU A 35 6.30 -20.88 -11.89
C GLU A 35 7.63 -21.38 -11.32
N ASN A 36 7.59 -22.49 -10.57
CA ASN A 36 8.80 -23.15 -10.06
C ASN A 36 9.73 -23.63 -11.17
N ASP A 37 9.20 -23.99 -12.33
CA ASP A 37 9.99 -24.48 -13.47
C ASP A 37 10.48 -23.36 -14.39
N LYS A 38 9.74 -22.25 -14.51
CA LYS A 38 10.02 -21.19 -15.49
C LYS A 38 11.05 -20.14 -15.01
N ASN A 39 11.20 -19.94 -13.70
CA ASN A 39 11.96 -18.83 -13.13
C ASN A 39 13.46 -19.09 -12.88
N ILE A 40 14.04 -20.13 -13.50
CA ILE A 40 15.38 -20.60 -13.13
C ILE A 40 16.36 -20.44 -14.30
N GLU A 41 16.99 -19.27 -14.39
CA GLU A 41 18.31 -19.07 -15.03
C GLU A 41 19.46 -19.63 -14.17
N GLU A 42 19.21 -20.69 -13.39
CA GLU A 42 20.24 -21.29 -12.54
C GLU A 42 20.99 -22.40 -13.27
N GLY A 43 22.23 -22.62 -12.82
CA GLY A 43 23.17 -23.54 -13.45
C GLY A 43 22.67 -24.98 -13.50
N LEU A 44 23.21 -25.75 -14.47
CA LEU A 44 22.91 -27.18 -14.67
C LEU A 44 22.97 -28.01 -13.38
N PHE A 45 23.85 -27.66 -12.44
CA PHE A 45 23.96 -28.32 -11.14
C PHE A 45 22.64 -28.27 -10.36
N PHE A 46 22.04 -27.10 -10.18
CA PHE A 46 20.80 -26.95 -9.39
C PHE A 46 19.66 -27.75 -10.04
N LYS A 47 19.47 -27.59 -11.35
CA LYS A 47 18.43 -28.32 -12.10
C LYS A 47 18.58 -29.84 -12.02
N THR A 48 19.80 -30.35 -11.98
CA THR A 48 20.07 -31.80 -11.91
C THR A 48 19.79 -32.38 -10.52
N PHE A 49 20.03 -31.62 -9.45
CA PHE A 49 19.93 -32.11 -8.07
C PHE A 49 18.70 -31.60 -7.30
N ARG A 50 17.90 -30.71 -7.89
CA ARG A 50 16.62 -30.28 -7.31
C ARG A 50 15.69 -31.47 -7.15
N ARG A 51 15.07 -31.58 -5.97
CA ARG A 51 14.07 -32.59 -5.63
C ARG A 51 12.83 -31.90 -5.11
N PHE A 52 11.68 -32.49 -5.36
CA PHE A 52 10.40 -32.05 -4.84
C PHE A 52 9.90 -33.08 -3.83
N GLU A 53 9.02 -32.64 -2.93
CA GLU A 53 8.34 -33.53 -1.98
C GLU A 53 7.51 -34.57 -2.74
N GLU A 54 7.57 -35.84 -2.32
CA GLU A 54 6.71 -36.89 -2.86
C GLU A 54 5.27 -36.62 -2.39
N ARG A 55 4.39 -36.29 -3.33
CA ARG A 55 2.97 -36.04 -3.04
C ARG A 55 2.19 -37.34 -3.22
N ASP A 56 1.21 -37.56 -2.35
CA ASP A 56 0.21 -38.60 -2.58
C ASP A 56 -0.61 -38.21 -3.82
N ASP A 57 -0.30 -38.82 -4.96
CA ASP A 57 -1.05 -38.74 -6.22
C ASP A 57 -2.45 -39.41 -6.12
N THR A 58 -3.13 -39.27 -4.99
CA THR A 58 -4.57 -39.44 -4.89
C THR A 58 -5.30 -38.17 -5.33
N ILE A 59 -4.78 -37.49 -6.35
CA ILE A 59 -5.64 -36.73 -7.23
C ILE A 59 -6.45 -37.78 -7.97
N LEU A 60 -7.59 -38.17 -7.39
CA LEU A 60 -8.65 -38.84 -8.11
C LEU A 60 -8.80 -38.07 -9.42
N ILE A 61 -8.40 -38.71 -10.53
CA ILE A 61 -8.82 -38.33 -11.88
C ILE A 61 -10.33 -38.54 -11.83
N ASP A 62 -11.00 -37.53 -11.30
CA ASP A 62 -12.38 -37.62 -10.96
C ASP A 62 -13.09 -37.59 -12.31
N SER A 63 -13.98 -38.56 -12.52
CA SER A 63 -14.86 -38.65 -13.69
C SER A 63 -15.75 -37.40 -13.93
N LYS A 64 -15.51 -36.31 -13.17
CA LYS A 64 -16.18 -35.01 -13.09
C LYS A 64 -15.82 -34.05 -14.23
N GLU A 65 -14.60 -34.08 -14.77
CA GLU A 65 -14.16 -33.22 -15.90
C GLU A 65 -14.98 -33.44 -17.19
N ASN A 66 -15.77 -34.52 -17.27
CA ASN A 66 -16.59 -34.84 -18.44
C ASN A 66 -18.08 -34.51 -18.25
N ASN A 67 -18.47 -33.77 -17.20
CA ASN A 67 -19.88 -33.41 -16.98
C ASN A 67 -20.26 -32.14 -17.77
N ALA A 68 -21.11 -32.30 -18.78
CA ALA A 68 -21.56 -31.20 -19.65
C ALA A 68 -22.32 -30.08 -18.91
N TYR A 69 -22.93 -30.35 -17.74
CA TYR A 69 -23.60 -29.32 -16.93
C TYR A 69 -22.59 -28.45 -16.17
N TYR A 70 -21.51 -29.05 -15.67
CA TYR A 70 -20.43 -28.33 -14.97
C TYR A 70 -19.66 -27.42 -15.93
N GLU A 71 -19.29 -27.90 -17.12
CA GLU A 71 -18.60 -27.07 -18.13
C GLU A 71 -19.40 -25.82 -18.51
N LYS A 72 -20.72 -25.98 -18.70
CA LYS A 72 -21.64 -24.86 -18.95
C LYS A 72 -21.74 -23.91 -17.77
N TYR A 73 -21.69 -24.44 -16.55
CA TYR A 73 -21.70 -23.65 -15.31
C TYR A 73 -20.41 -22.84 -15.15
N LYS A 74 -19.23 -23.46 -15.38
CA LYS A 74 -17.92 -22.81 -15.36
C LYS A 74 -17.87 -21.66 -16.38
N ALA A 75 -18.23 -21.94 -17.64
CA ALA A 75 -18.29 -20.92 -18.69
C ALA A 75 -19.23 -19.76 -18.35
N TYR A 76 -20.42 -20.06 -17.79
CA TYR A 76 -21.34 -19.03 -17.31
C TYR A 76 -20.72 -18.15 -16.22
N ILE A 77 -20.05 -18.74 -15.23
CA ILE A 77 -19.42 -17.96 -14.15
C ILE A 77 -18.36 -17.03 -14.71
N GLU A 78 -17.50 -17.52 -15.58
CA GLU A 78 -16.43 -16.73 -16.18
C GLU A 78 -16.98 -15.57 -17.00
N GLU A 79 -17.99 -15.83 -17.83
CA GLU A 79 -18.66 -14.81 -18.65
C GLU A 79 -19.41 -13.78 -17.79
N GLU A 80 -20.20 -14.23 -16.82
CA GLU A 80 -20.98 -13.35 -15.94
C GLU A 80 -20.05 -12.51 -15.04
N THR A 81 -18.95 -13.09 -14.55
CA THR A 81 -17.93 -12.36 -13.78
C THR A 81 -17.28 -11.26 -14.62
N ALA A 82 -16.95 -11.55 -15.89
CA ALA A 82 -16.43 -10.54 -16.81
C ALA A 82 -17.46 -9.43 -17.13
N ASN A 83 -18.73 -9.79 -17.31
CA ASN A 83 -19.81 -8.85 -17.57
C ASN A 83 -20.09 -7.94 -16.37
N LYS A 84 -20.14 -8.49 -15.14
CA LYS A 84 -20.25 -7.68 -13.92
C LYS A 84 -19.01 -6.81 -13.71
N GLY A 85 -17.82 -7.33 -14.04
CA GLY A 85 -16.57 -6.57 -13.97
C GLY A 85 -16.61 -5.30 -14.82
N LYS A 86 -17.00 -5.40 -16.09
CA LYS A 86 -17.20 -4.23 -16.96
C LYS A 86 -18.18 -3.22 -16.37
N LYS A 87 -19.30 -3.70 -15.81
CA LYS A 87 -20.30 -2.82 -15.17
C LYS A 87 -19.75 -2.09 -13.94
N ILE A 88 -18.95 -2.77 -13.11
CA ILE A 88 -18.27 -2.16 -11.96
C ILE A 88 -17.31 -1.07 -12.44
N GLU A 89 -16.47 -1.37 -13.43
CA GLU A 89 -15.51 -0.42 -14.00
C GLU A 89 -16.19 0.81 -14.62
N GLU A 90 -17.33 0.64 -15.28
CA GLU A 90 -18.15 1.74 -15.80
C GLU A 90 -18.62 2.67 -14.68
N ILE A 91 -19.13 2.11 -13.57
CA ILE A 91 -19.60 2.89 -12.42
C ILE A 91 -18.43 3.60 -11.72
N GLU A 92 -17.29 2.93 -11.57
CA GLU A 92 -16.09 3.53 -10.98
C GLU A 92 -15.56 4.67 -11.84
N ASN A 93 -15.52 4.50 -13.16
CA ASN A 93 -15.14 5.57 -14.09
C ASN A 93 -16.09 6.78 -13.99
N LEU A 94 -17.41 6.54 -13.85
CA LEU A 94 -18.37 7.63 -13.60
C LEU A 94 -18.08 8.34 -12.27
N ILE A 95 -17.76 7.60 -11.20
CA ILE A 95 -17.39 8.20 -9.91
C ILE A 95 -16.12 9.06 -10.06
N GLU A 96 -15.12 8.59 -10.80
CA GLU A 96 -13.89 9.34 -11.05
C GLU A 96 -14.12 10.59 -11.90
N TYR A 97 -14.95 10.50 -12.93
CA TYR A 97 -15.38 11.64 -13.75
C TYR A 97 -16.08 12.71 -12.92
N GLU A 98 -17.02 12.32 -12.06
CA GLU A 98 -17.72 13.25 -11.17
C GLU A 98 -16.76 13.87 -10.13
N LYS A 99 -15.79 13.11 -9.61
CA LYS A 99 -14.73 13.62 -8.71
C LYS A 99 -13.82 14.62 -9.43
N PHE A 100 -13.46 14.35 -10.68
CA PHE A 100 -12.67 15.24 -11.53
C PHE A 100 -13.37 16.59 -11.70
N PHE A 101 -14.66 16.59 -12.08
CA PHE A 101 -15.45 17.81 -12.20
C PHE A 101 -15.61 18.53 -10.86
N LEU A 102 -15.86 17.80 -9.77
CA LEU A 102 -15.97 18.39 -8.44
C LEU A 102 -14.69 19.14 -8.03
N ARG A 103 -13.51 18.60 -8.34
CA ARG A 103 -12.22 19.28 -8.10
C ARG A 103 -12.08 20.52 -8.97
N TRP A 104 -12.40 20.42 -10.26
CA TRP A 104 -12.35 21.55 -11.18
C TRP A 104 -13.29 22.69 -10.72
N GLU A 105 -14.54 22.38 -10.40
CA GLU A 105 -15.53 23.35 -9.93
C GLU A 105 -15.10 24.05 -8.62
N ARG A 106 -14.53 23.29 -7.68
CA ARG A 106 -13.99 23.86 -6.43
C ARG A 106 -12.86 24.86 -6.70
N ARG A 107 -11.93 24.52 -7.59
CA ARG A 107 -10.81 25.38 -7.98
C ARG A 107 -11.27 26.63 -8.73
N VAL A 108 -12.27 26.49 -9.60
CA VAL A 108 -12.87 27.64 -10.32
C VAL A 108 -13.55 28.56 -9.31
N SER A 109 -14.33 28.01 -8.38
CA SER A 109 -14.98 28.78 -7.32
C SER A 109 -13.98 29.51 -6.43
N SER A 110 -12.82 28.91 -6.12
CA SER A 110 -11.79 29.57 -5.31
C SER A 110 -11.11 30.73 -6.03
N LYS A 111 -10.97 30.67 -7.37
CA LYS A 111 -10.41 31.77 -8.17
C LYS A 111 -11.35 32.98 -8.24
N TYR A 112 -12.65 32.76 -8.42
CA TYR A 112 -13.64 33.84 -8.57
C TYR A 112 -13.94 34.59 -7.26
N ASN A 113 -13.88 33.91 -6.10
CA ASN A 113 -14.24 34.51 -4.83
C ASN A 113 -13.19 35.46 -4.23
N ASN A 114 -12.00 35.59 -4.83
CA ASN A 114 -10.88 36.49 -4.47
C ASN A 114 -10.44 36.55 -2.98
N TYR A 115 -11.06 35.82 -2.07
CA TYR A 115 -10.81 35.82 -0.63
C TYR A 115 -11.36 34.53 -0.02
N GLY A 116 -10.51 33.53 0.22
CA GLY A 116 -10.60 32.54 1.32
C GLY A 116 -11.92 31.83 1.64
N HIS A 117 -12.97 31.93 0.82
CA HIS A 117 -14.30 31.44 1.14
C HIS A 117 -14.65 30.24 0.24
N TYR A 118 -14.49 29.05 0.82
CA TYR A 118 -14.94 27.78 0.25
C TYR A 118 -16.47 27.69 0.40
N GLY A 119 -17.19 28.29 -0.54
CA GLY A 119 -18.66 28.25 -0.57
C GLY A 119 -19.19 27.02 -1.31
N SER A 120 -20.17 26.34 -0.73
CA SER A 120 -20.95 25.34 -1.46
C SER A 120 -21.84 26.03 -2.50
N ASN A 121 -21.84 25.53 -3.73
CA ASN A 121 -22.68 26.04 -4.82
C ASN A 121 -23.54 24.89 -5.41
N SER A 122 -24.50 25.22 -6.28
CA SER A 122 -25.41 24.21 -6.86
C SER A 122 -24.68 23.14 -7.68
N ALA A 123 -23.62 23.51 -8.39
CA ALA A 123 -22.83 22.59 -9.21
C ALA A 123 -22.08 21.57 -8.34
N THR A 124 -21.35 22.06 -7.33
CA THR A 124 -20.61 21.21 -6.39
C THR A 124 -21.53 20.29 -5.59
N ARG A 125 -22.74 20.74 -5.23
CA ARG A 125 -23.75 19.89 -4.59
C ARG A 125 -24.26 18.79 -5.52
N TYR A 126 -24.59 19.14 -6.76
CA TYR A 126 -25.01 18.16 -7.77
C TYR A 126 -23.96 17.04 -7.94
N ARG A 127 -22.67 17.41 -8.07
CA ARG A 127 -21.57 16.45 -8.21
C ARG A 127 -21.43 15.54 -6.98
N VAL A 128 -21.52 16.10 -5.76
CA VAL A 128 -21.48 15.32 -4.52
C VAL A 128 -22.65 14.33 -4.43
N ASP A 129 -23.87 14.77 -4.73
CA ASP A 129 -25.07 13.93 -4.70
C ASP A 129 -24.99 12.80 -5.75
N CYS A 130 -24.42 13.08 -6.93
CA CYS A 130 -24.19 12.07 -7.96
C CYS A 130 -23.16 11.02 -7.53
N ILE A 131 -22.04 11.43 -6.93
CA ILE A 131 -21.03 10.51 -6.40
C ILE A 131 -21.66 9.58 -5.35
N GLU A 132 -22.45 10.12 -4.42
CA GLU A 132 -23.11 9.32 -3.38
C GLU A 132 -24.12 8.32 -3.98
N LYS A 133 -24.88 8.73 -5.01
CA LYS A 133 -25.80 7.83 -5.72
C LYS A 133 -25.07 6.68 -6.41
N LEU A 134 -23.97 6.98 -7.11
CA LEU A 134 -23.16 5.97 -7.79
C LEU A 134 -22.48 5.00 -6.81
N GLN A 135 -21.99 5.50 -5.67
CA GLN A 135 -21.46 4.66 -4.60
C GLN A 135 -22.51 3.68 -4.05
N LYS A 136 -23.74 4.16 -3.81
CA LYS A 136 -24.87 3.29 -3.41
C LYS A 136 -25.27 2.30 -4.49
N GLU A 137 -25.11 2.65 -5.76
CA GLU A 137 -25.36 1.72 -6.87
C GLU A 137 -24.29 0.62 -6.91
N LEU A 138 -23.02 0.96 -6.72
CA LEU A 138 -21.93 0.01 -6.61
C LEU A 138 -22.16 -0.96 -5.45
N GLU A 139 -22.48 -0.45 -4.25
CA GLU A 139 -22.83 -1.27 -3.08
C GLU A 139 -24.00 -2.22 -3.34
N LYS A 140 -25.04 -1.75 -4.07
CA LYS A 140 -26.18 -2.59 -4.47
C LYS A 140 -25.76 -3.71 -5.41
N ILE A 141 -24.82 -3.48 -6.32
CA ILE A 141 -24.35 -4.52 -7.24
C ILE A 141 -23.58 -5.59 -6.46
N LEU A 142 -22.70 -5.17 -5.56
CA LEU A 142 -21.90 -6.06 -4.71
C LEU A 142 -22.77 -6.90 -3.75
N THR A 143 -23.91 -6.36 -3.30
CA THR A 143 -24.86 -7.06 -2.41
C THR A 143 -25.88 -7.93 -3.13
N ASN A 144 -26.04 -7.80 -4.45
CA ASN A 144 -27.02 -8.57 -5.22
C ASN A 144 -26.41 -9.67 -6.10
N SER A 145 -25.12 -9.61 -6.44
CA SER A 145 -24.47 -10.56 -7.35
C SER A 145 -23.20 -11.16 -6.75
N PRO A 146 -23.11 -12.49 -6.59
CA PRO A 146 -21.90 -13.14 -6.12
C PRO A 146 -20.71 -12.94 -7.07
N GLU A 147 -20.94 -12.91 -8.37
CA GLU A 147 -19.89 -12.73 -9.38
C GLU A 147 -19.28 -11.33 -9.31
N ALA A 148 -20.12 -10.31 -9.12
CA ALA A 148 -19.68 -8.94 -8.92
C ALA A 148 -18.83 -8.80 -7.65
N TRP A 149 -19.25 -9.49 -6.57
CA TRP A 149 -18.52 -9.52 -5.30
C TRP A 149 -17.15 -10.18 -5.47
N VAL A 150 -17.08 -11.36 -6.10
CA VAL A 150 -15.81 -12.07 -6.36
C VAL A 150 -14.87 -11.23 -7.23
N PHE A 151 -15.37 -10.63 -8.31
CA PHE A 151 -14.56 -9.77 -9.18
C PHE A 151 -13.95 -8.59 -8.42
N TYR A 152 -14.79 -7.88 -7.65
CA TYR A 152 -14.38 -6.69 -6.91
C TYR A 152 -13.28 -6.99 -5.89
N TYR A 153 -13.49 -8.00 -5.05
CA TYR A 153 -12.53 -8.35 -4.01
C TYR A 153 -11.31 -9.10 -4.53
N LYS A 154 -11.41 -9.82 -5.65
CA LYS A 154 -10.23 -10.37 -6.34
C LYS A 154 -9.31 -9.26 -6.83
N ARG A 155 -9.86 -8.23 -7.47
CA ARG A 155 -9.08 -7.06 -7.91
C ARG A 155 -8.47 -6.32 -6.72
N GLN A 156 -9.20 -6.22 -5.60
CA GLN A 156 -8.68 -5.63 -4.37
C GLN A 156 -7.53 -6.44 -3.76
N LEU A 157 -7.63 -7.77 -3.71
CA LEU A 157 -6.58 -8.66 -3.23
C LEU A 157 -5.31 -8.53 -4.09
N ILE A 158 -5.45 -8.56 -5.42
CA ILE A 158 -4.32 -8.39 -6.34
C ILE A 158 -3.66 -7.02 -6.13
N SER A 159 -4.45 -5.95 -5.96
CA SER A 159 -3.92 -4.61 -5.66
C SER A 159 -3.15 -4.57 -4.33
N ASP A 160 -3.58 -5.32 -3.32
CA ASP A 160 -2.86 -5.42 -2.04
C ASP A 160 -1.51 -6.14 -2.21
N ILE A 161 -1.49 -7.22 -3.00
CA ILE A 161 -0.28 -8.00 -3.31
C ILE A 161 0.71 -7.15 -4.10
N GLU A 162 0.25 -6.43 -5.12
CA GLU A 162 1.08 -5.47 -5.88
C GLU A 162 1.66 -4.39 -4.96
N ALA A 163 0.85 -3.84 -4.04
CA ALA A 163 1.31 -2.83 -3.08
C ALA A 163 2.42 -3.39 -2.17
N GLN A 164 2.25 -4.60 -1.66
CA GLN A 164 3.25 -5.24 -0.80
C GLN A 164 4.56 -5.52 -1.55
N GLN A 165 4.50 -6.03 -2.78
CA GLN A 165 5.70 -6.28 -3.61
C GLN A 165 6.48 -5.00 -3.90
N GLN A 166 5.79 -3.87 -4.02
CA GLN A 166 6.38 -2.54 -4.20
C GLN A 166 6.80 -1.88 -2.87
N GLN A 167 6.75 -2.60 -1.75
CA GLN A 167 7.03 -2.07 -0.40
C GLN A 167 6.15 -0.87 -0.01
N ARG A 168 4.93 -0.81 -0.55
CA ARG A 168 3.91 0.21 -0.22
C ARG A 168 2.95 -0.32 0.85
N LEU A 169 2.26 0.57 1.54
CA LEU A 169 1.24 0.21 2.51
C LEU A 169 0.05 -0.47 1.81
N ILE A 170 -0.34 -1.62 2.34
CA ILE A 170 -1.51 -2.38 1.88
C ILE A 170 -2.78 -1.51 2.01
N THR A 171 -3.67 -1.59 1.02
CA THR A 171 -4.85 -0.72 0.88
C THR A 171 -6.03 -1.13 1.76
N VAL A 172 -5.77 -1.24 3.07
CA VAL A 172 -6.81 -1.50 4.06
C VAL A 172 -7.60 -0.22 4.40
N PRO A 173 -8.89 -0.32 4.77
CA PRO A 173 -9.76 0.84 5.01
C PRO A 173 -9.18 1.88 5.98
N TYR A 174 -8.46 1.45 7.03
CA TYR A 174 -7.79 2.34 7.98
C TYR A 174 -6.74 3.23 7.31
N VAL A 175 -5.87 2.64 6.48
CA VAL A 175 -4.83 3.35 5.72
C VAL A 175 -5.46 4.28 4.70
N VAL A 176 -6.45 3.79 3.94
CA VAL A 176 -7.13 4.58 2.90
C VAL A 176 -7.80 5.83 3.49
N LYS A 177 -8.53 5.67 4.62
CA LYS A 177 -9.15 6.80 5.33
C LYS A 177 -8.11 7.79 5.84
N ALA A 178 -6.99 7.31 6.37
CA ALA A 178 -5.91 8.18 6.85
C ALA A 178 -5.24 8.95 5.70
N LYS A 179 -4.89 8.29 4.60
CA LYS A 179 -4.36 8.93 3.37
C LYS A 179 -5.32 9.98 2.83
N GLN A 180 -6.61 9.64 2.71
CA GLN A 180 -7.61 10.58 2.19
C GLN A 180 -7.72 11.84 3.06
N ARG A 181 -7.70 11.71 4.39
CA ARG A 181 -7.69 12.87 5.30
C ARG A 181 -6.46 13.76 5.13
N ILE A 182 -5.29 13.16 4.89
CA ILE A 182 -4.06 13.91 4.59
C ILE A 182 -4.24 14.67 3.27
N ILE A 183 -4.61 13.96 2.20
CA ILE A 183 -4.80 14.53 0.86
C ILE A 183 -5.84 15.66 0.88
N ASP A 184 -6.98 15.46 1.55
CA ASP A 184 -8.03 16.48 1.69
C ASP A 184 -7.52 17.73 2.41
N SER A 185 -6.72 17.56 3.46
CA SER A 185 -6.11 18.68 4.18
C SER A 185 -5.10 19.44 3.31
N LEU A 186 -4.26 18.71 2.56
CA LEU A 186 -3.31 19.31 1.62
C LEU A 186 -4.00 20.03 0.45
N ASN A 187 -5.13 19.52 -0.04
CA ASN A 187 -5.97 20.17 -1.05
C ASN A 187 -6.54 21.52 -0.55
N LEU A 188 -6.78 21.65 0.75
CA LEU A 188 -7.17 22.91 1.40
C LEU A 188 -5.97 23.83 1.68
N GLY A 189 -4.75 23.38 1.39
CA GLY A 189 -3.51 24.09 1.73
C GLY A 189 -3.27 24.19 3.24
N VAL A 190 -3.82 23.25 4.01
CA VAL A 190 -3.65 23.20 5.47
C VAL A 190 -2.55 22.18 5.81
N PRO A 191 -1.53 22.57 6.59
CA PRO A 191 -0.49 21.65 7.05
C PRO A 191 -1.05 20.48 7.87
N VAL A 192 -0.42 19.32 7.75
CA VAL A 192 -0.83 18.10 8.44
C VAL A 192 0.23 17.68 9.45
N TYR A 193 -0.20 17.26 10.64
CA TYR A 193 0.66 16.68 11.66
C TYR A 193 0.19 15.27 12.00
N ILE A 194 0.99 14.26 11.65
CA ILE A 194 0.68 12.85 11.85
C ILE A 194 1.34 12.39 13.14
N VAL A 195 0.54 11.95 14.10
CA VAL A 195 1.01 11.56 15.44
C VAL A 195 0.61 10.14 15.75
N GLY A 196 1.49 9.39 16.40
CA GLY A 196 1.19 8.04 16.86
C GLY A 196 2.41 7.31 17.40
N HIS A 197 2.21 6.06 17.80
CA HIS A 197 3.24 5.24 18.42
C HIS A 197 4.35 4.77 17.45
N LEU A 198 5.48 4.33 18.00
CA LEU A 198 6.60 3.82 17.22
C LEU A 198 6.20 2.59 16.39
N GLY A 199 6.68 2.52 15.15
CA GLY A 199 6.45 1.36 14.29
C GLY A 199 5.03 1.24 13.72
N SER A 200 4.18 2.27 13.85
CA SER A 200 2.86 2.29 13.21
C SER A 200 2.87 2.59 11.71
N GLY A 201 4.00 3.08 11.16
CA GLY A 201 4.14 3.41 9.74
C GLY A 201 3.80 4.86 9.35
N LYS A 202 3.88 5.82 10.29
CA LYS A 202 3.56 7.24 10.07
C LYS A 202 4.33 7.87 8.91
N THR A 203 5.64 7.68 8.86
CA THR A 203 6.52 8.26 7.83
C THR A 203 6.21 7.67 6.46
N GLN A 204 5.98 6.36 6.38
CA GLN A 204 5.55 5.72 5.13
C GLN A 204 4.18 6.25 4.66
N LEU A 205 3.22 6.41 5.57
CA LEU A 205 1.91 6.99 5.28
C LEU A 205 2.05 8.41 4.74
N ALA A 206 2.90 9.24 5.34
CA ALA A 206 3.18 10.60 4.91
C ALA A 206 3.76 10.63 3.48
N THR A 207 4.77 9.80 3.23
CA THR A 207 5.44 9.70 1.93
C THR A 207 4.48 9.27 0.83
N GLU A 208 3.69 8.23 1.07
CA GLU A 208 2.72 7.74 0.10
C GLU A 208 1.59 8.74 -0.14
N ALA A 209 1.03 9.35 0.91
CA ALA A 209 -0.02 10.35 0.75
C ALA A 209 0.48 11.59 -0.01
N ALA A 210 1.72 12.02 0.22
CA ALA A 210 2.32 13.15 -0.49
C ALA A 210 2.62 12.84 -1.96
N LEU A 211 3.08 11.62 -2.25
CA LEU A 211 3.27 11.14 -3.62
C LEU A 211 1.93 11.07 -4.36
N ASP A 212 0.92 10.44 -3.75
CA ASP A 212 -0.42 10.31 -4.32
C ASP A 212 -1.05 11.70 -4.55
N PHE A 213 -0.88 12.65 -3.62
CA PHE A 213 -1.30 14.05 -3.79
C PHE A 213 -0.62 14.73 -4.98
N THR A 214 0.69 14.54 -5.14
CA THR A 214 1.47 15.14 -6.25
C THR A 214 1.00 14.60 -7.59
N ILE A 215 0.86 13.26 -7.70
CA ILE A 215 0.39 12.58 -8.92
C ILE A 215 -1.03 13.02 -9.25
N GLN A 216 -1.94 13.00 -8.26
CA GLN A 216 -3.33 13.41 -8.46
C GLN A 216 -3.46 14.85 -8.96
N ASN A 217 -2.64 15.78 -8.46
CA ASN A 217 -2.67 17.17 -8.91
C ASN A 217 -2.13 17.35 -10.34
N LYS A 218 -1.08 16.60 -10.71
CA LYS A 218 -0.56 16.60 -12.07
C LYS A 218 -1.56 16.01 -13.05
N ILE A 219 -2.11 14.82 -12.75
CA ILE A 219 -3.16 14.18 -13.54
C ILE A 219 -4.37 15.11 -13.71
N GLN A 220 -4.84 15.72 -12.62
CA GLN A 220 -5.95 16.67 -12.69
C GLN A 220 -5.66 17.81 -13.67
N SER A 221 -4.48 18.43 -13.58
CA SER A 221 -4.12 19.57 -14.43
C SER A 221 -4.01 19.17 -15.91
N GLU A 222 -3.36 18.05 -16.20
CA GLU A 222 -3.22 17.53 -17.57
C GLU A 222 -4.57 17.10 -18.18
N LEU A 223 -5.45 16.49 -17.38
CA LEU A 223 -6.78 16.06 -17.84
C LEU A 223 -7.66 17.26 -18.19
N GLU A 224 -7.62 18.32 -17.40
CA GLU A 224 -8.37 19.55 -17.72
C GLU A 224 -7.92 20.16 -19.05
N GLU A 225 -6.62 20.25 -19.29
CA GLU A 225 -6.06 20.76 -20.55
C GLU A 225 -6.46 19.87 -21.73
N LYS A 226 -6.26 18.55 -21.63
CA LYS A 226 -6.62 17.58 -22.68
C LYS A 226 -8.11 17.56 -22.99
N MET A 227 -8.96 17.62 -21.96
CA MET A 227 -10.41 17.62 -22.14
C MET A 227 -10.91 18.90 -22.80
N GLU A 228 -10.32 20.05 -22.46
CA GLU A 228 -10.65 21.34 -23.10
C GLU A 228 -10.20 21.37 -24.57
N GLU A 229 -9.01 20.85 -24.88
CA GLU A 229 -8.50 20.72 -26.26
C GLU A 229 -9.37 19.77 -27.09
N TRP A 230 -9.75 18.62 -26.52
CA TRP A 230 -10.64 17.67 -27.16
C TRP A 230 -12.04 18.25 -27.41
N PHE A 231 -12.61 18.97 -26.44
CA PHE A 231 -13.93 19.58 -26.61
C PHE A 231 -13.90 20.70 -27.65
N SER A 232 -12.82 21.50 -27.69
CA SER A 232 -12.62 22.55 -28.70
C SER A 232 -12.62 22.00 -30.13
N THR A 233 -12.12 20.78 -30.33
CA THR A 233 -12.13 20.08 -31.62
C THR A 233 -13.44 19.32 -31.90
N ASN A 234 -14.25 19.06 -30.87
CA ASN A 234 -15.50 18.29 -30.94
C ASN A 234 -16.68 19.00 -30.23
N PRO A 235 -17.08 20.22 -30.64
CA PRO A 235 -18.06 21.03 -29.90
C PRO A 235 -19.49 20.46 -29.88
N HIS A 236 -19.78 19.46 -30.70
CA HIS A 236 -21.08 18.77 -30.76
C HIS A 236 -21.08 17.41 -30.03
N ALA A 237 -20.00 17.07 -29.33
CA ALA A 237 -19.90 15.82 -28.57
C ALA A 237 -20.95 15.75 -27.45
N THR A 238 -21.45 14.55 -27.17
CA THR A 238 -22.38 14.29 -26.07
C THR A 238 -21.63 14.05 -24.76
N GLU A 239 -22.35 14.10 -23.63
CA GLU A 239 -21.78 13.77 -22.32
C GLU A 239 -21.23 12.34 -22.27
N LYS A 240 -21.85 11.40 -23.00
CA LYS A 240 -21.35 10.02 -23.10
C LYS A 240 -19.99 9.96 -23.80
N ASP A 241 -19.84 10.70 -24.89
CA ASP A 241 -18.57 10.78 -25.63
C ASP A 241 -17.47 11.39 -24.74
N ALA A 242 -17.82 12.38 -23.92
CA ALA A 242 -16.90 13.00 -22.96
C ALA A 242 -16.47 12.03 -21.84
N ILE A 243 -17.37 11.20 -21.32
CA ILE A 243 -17.06 10.20 -20.29
C ILE A 243 -16.15 9.10 -20.85
N GLU A 244 -16.39 8.65 -22.08
CA GLU A 244 -15.55 7.66 -22.75
C GLU A 244 -14.15 8.21 -23.03
N LYS A 245 -14.06 9.46 -23.51
CA LYS A 245 -12.77 10.13 -23.73
C LYS A 245 -12.02 10.44 -22.45
N PHE A 246 -12.74 10.80 -21.38
CA PHE A 246 -12.16 10.95 -20.06
C PHE A 246 -11.54 9.63 -19.58
N LYS A 247 -12.24 8.50 -19.75
CA LYS A 247 -11.72 7.17 -19.38
C LYS A 247 -10.39 6.89 -20.07
N GLU A 248 -10.33 7.09 -21.38
CA GLU A 248 -9.13 6.88 -22.19
C GLU A 248 -7.94 7.74 -21.69
N PHE A 249 -8.16 9.04 -21.50
CA PHE A 249 -7.09 9.93 -21.03
C PHE A 249 -6.67 9.63 -19.58
N ASN A 250 -7.63 9.32 -18.70
CA ASN A 250 -7.34 9.02 -17.31
C ASN A 250 -6.53 7.73 -17.18
N GLU A 251 -6.91 6.66 -17.87
CA GLU A 251 -6.17 5.40 -17.90
C GLU A 251 -4.75 5.59 -18.47
N GLU A 252 -4.61 6.34 -19.57
CA GLU A 252 -3.32 6.67 -20.19
C GLU A 252 -2.39 7.39 -19.19
N ARG A 253 -2.90 8.39 -18.47
CA ARG A 253 -2.13 9.17 -17.50
C ARG A 253 -1.80 8.37 -16.24
N MET A 254 -2.75 7.60 -15.72
CA MET A 254 -2.52 6.71 -14.57
C MET A 254 -1.44 5.66 -14.90
N PHE A 255 -1.49 5.08 -16.10
CA PHE A 255 -0.46 4.14 -16.57
C PHE A 255 0.90 4.81 -16.75
N TYR A 256 0.93 6.02 -17.31
CA TYR A 256 2.16 6.81 -17.45
C TYR A 256 2.85 7.04 -16.10
N TYR A 257 2.13 7.52 -15.09
CA TYR A 257 2.70 7.73 -13.76
C TYR A 257 3.04 6.42 -13.04
N LYS A 258 2.25 5.35 -13.21
CA LYS A 258 2.60 4.01 -12.69
C LYS A 258 3.93 3.52 -13.27
N ASN A 259 4.14 3.71 -14.58
CA ASN A 259 5.39 3.32 -15.25
C ASN A 259 6.60 4.17 -14.83
N ILE A 260 6.43 5.47 -14.58
CA ILE A 260 7.52 6.30 -14.05
C ILE A 260 7.99 5.75 -12.71
N LEU A 261 7.06 5.38 -11.82
CA LEU A 261 7.42 4.84 -10.51
C LEU A 261 8.15 3.49 -10.58
N THR A 262 7.88 2.66 -11.60
CA THR A 262 8.50 1.33 -11.74
C THR A 262 9.77 1.33 -12.59
N ASN A 263 9.78 2.07 -13.70
CA ASN A 263 10.80 2.00 -14.75
C ASN A 263 11.40 3.37 -15.13
N GLY A 264 10.98 4.45 -14.46
CA GLY A 264 11.43 5.81 -14.77
C GLY A 264 12.89 6.06 -14.43
N SER A 265 13.44 7.14 -14.99
CA SER A 265 14.75 7.63 -14.59
C SER A 265 14.73 8.16 -13.16
N LYS A 266 15.91 8.22 -12.52
CA LYS A 266 16.03 8.76 -11.15
C LYS A 266 15.48 10.19 -11.04
N GLU A 267 15.71 11.02 -12.04
CA GLU A 267 15.26 12.41 -12.09
C GLU A 267 13.73 12.53 -12.16
N GLU A 268 13.09 11.69 -12.98
CA GLU A 268 11.62 11.67 -13.10
C GLU A 268 10.94 11.22 -11.80
N ILE A 269 11.50 10.21 -11.13
CA ILE A 269 11.01 9.74 -9.83
C ILE A 269 11.22 10.84 -8.78
N GLU A 270 12.38 11.47 -8.74
CA GLU A 270 12.69 12.56 -7.81
C GLU A 270 11.74 13.73 -7.98
N CYS A 271 11.33 14.08 -9.21
CA CYS A 271 10.33 15.12 -9.47
C CYS A 271 8.91 14.81 -8.93
N LEU A 272 8.61 13.55 -8.63
CA LEU A 272 7.32 13.12 -8.06
C LEU A 272 7.39 12.93 -6.55
N GLN A 273 8.55 12.57 -6.02
CA GLN A 273 8.72 12.33 -4.60
C GLN A 273 8.57 13.63 -3.78
N PRO A 274 8.06 13.54 -2.55
CA PRO A 274 8.11 14.65 -1.62
C PRO A 274 9.56 14.95 -1.21
N LEU A 275 9.81 16.20 -0.84
CA LEU A 275 11.09 16.57 -0.22
C LEU A 275 11.08 16.14 1.25
N PHE A 276 12.18 15.58 1.73
CA PHE A 276 12.23 14.90 3.03
C PHE A 276 13.31 15.48 3.94
N ILE A 277 12.95 15.72 5.20
CA ILE A 277 13.85 16.23 6.23
C ILE A 277 13.70 15.36 7.47
N SER A 278 14.80 14.76 7.93
CA SER A 278 14.83 14.05 9.22
C SER A 278 14.98 15.04 10.37
N GLY A 279 14.00 15.09 11.27
CA GLY A 279 14.06 15.89 12.47
C GLY A 279 15.17 15.42 13.41
N SER A 280 15.90 16.38 13.97
CA SER A 280 16.83 16.14 15.06
C SER A 280 16.97 17.39 15.93
N HIS A 281 17.44 17.24 17.17
CA HIS A 281 17.73 18.38 18.04
C HIS A 281 18.77 19.34 17.46
N ASN A 282 19.67 18.83 16.64
CA ASN A 282 20.75 19.61 16.03
C ASN A 282 20.35 20.29 14.73
N LEU A 283 19.14 20.01 14.21
CA LEU A 283 18.68 20.55 12.94
C LEU A 283 18.49 22.07 13.05
N THR A 284 19.27 22.82 12.29
CA THR A 284 19.29 24.28 12.35
C THR A 284 18.41 24.93 11.30
N TYR A 285 18.26 26.25 11.39
CA TYR A 285 17.59 27.06 10.38
C TYR A 285 18.23 26.91 8.98
N GLU A 286 19.57 26.84 8.92
CA GLU A 286 20.31 26.77 7.66
C GLU A 286 20.07 25.44 6.94
N ASP A 287 19.85 24.36 7.71
CA ASP A 287 19.52 23.04 7.17
C ASP A 287 18.11 22.97 6.56
N MET A 288 17.17 23.81 7.03
CA MET A 288 15.81 23.85 6.49
C MET A 288 15.67 24.73 5.25
N PHE A 289 16.38 25.86 5.19
CA PHE A 289 16.12 26.91 4.20
C PHE A 289 17.28 27.21 3.27
N VAL A 290 18.44 27.59 3.83
CA VAL A 290 19.61 28.01 3.05
C VAL A 290 20.88 27.71 3.81
N GLU A 291 21.75 26.92 3.18
CA GLU A 291 23.14 26.78 3.60
C GLU A 291 23.99 27.85 2.88
N LYS A 292 24.83 28.55 3.62
CA LYS A 292 25.81 29.49 3.06
C LYS A 292 27.15 28.79 2.94
N THR A 293 27.56 28.47 1.73
CA THR A 293 28.88 27.90 1.46
C THR A 293 29.77 28.96 0.82
N LEU A 294 31.06 28.94 1.16
CA LEU A 294 32.06 29.76 0.49
C LEU A 294 32.56 28.99 -0.72
N SER A 295 32.16 29.42 -1.92
CA SER A 295 32.79 28.94 -3.15
C SER A 295 33.98 29.85 -3.47
N LEU A 296 35.15 29.25 -3.65
CA LEU A 296 36.27 29.91 -4.32
C LEU A 296 35.84 30.19 -5.76
N GLY A 297 35.79 31.46 -6.14
CA GLY A 297 35.75 31.81 -7.56
C GLY A 297 37.04 31.29 -8.19
N GLN A 298 36.99 30.16 -8.91
CA GLN A 298 38.18 29.65 -9.57
C GLN A 298 38.55 30.54 -10.76
N SER A 299 39.79 30.98 -10.73
CA SER A 299 40.59 31.39 -11.88
C SER A 299 40.67 30.26 -12.92
N PHE A 300 40.26 30.57 -14.16
CA PHE A 300 40.39 29.78 -15.40
C PHE A 300 39.76 28.38 -15.42
N SER A 301 38.57 28.27 -16.03
CA SER A 301 38.17 27.01 -16.67
C SER A 301 39.04 26.80 -17.92
N LYS A 302 39.50 25.56 -18.20
CA LYS A 302 40.36 25.23 -19.35
C LYS A 302 39.81 25.70 -20.72
N GLY A 303 38.50 25.88 -20.84
CA GLY A 303 37.85 26.43 -22.03
C GLY A 303 37.97 27.96 -22.14
N SER A 304 37.78 28.69 -21.04
CA SER A 304 37.78 30.17 -21.05
C SER A 304 39.16 30.78 -21.30
N PHE A 305 40.26 30.14 -20.90
CA PHE A 305 41.60 30.70 -21.07
C PHE A 305 41.97 30.91 -22.55
N ALA A 306 41.58 29.98 -23.42
CA ALA A 306 41.81 30.10 -24.86
C ALA A 306 40.95 31.23 -25.48
N GLU A 307 39.70 31.38 -25.04
CA GLU A 307 38.81 32.45 -25.49
C GLU A 307 39.31 33.83 -25.04
N TYR A 308 39.76 33.97 -23.79
CA TYR A 308 40.34 35.22 -23.29
C TYR A 308 41.68 35.56 -23.96
N LEU A 309 42.54 34.57 -24.23
CA LEU A 309 43.75 34.79 -25.02
C LEU A 309 43.40 35.27 -26.44
N ASN A 310 42.40 34.67 -27.07
CA ASN A 310 41.94 35.12 -28.39
C ASN A 310 41.38 36.55 -28.35
N MET A 311 40.73 36.94 -27.25
CA MET A 311 40.25 38.32 -27.06
C MET A 311 41.41 39.31 -26.92
N ILE A 312 42.43 39.02 -26.10
CA ILE A 312 43.65 39.88 -26.01
C ILE A 312 44.34 39.99 -27.36
N ILE A 313 44.47 38.86 -28.06
CA ILE A 313 45.10 38.82 -29.37
C ILE A 313 44.30 39.71 -30.34
N GLY A 314 42.96 39.65 -30.28
CA GLY A 314 42.05 40.53 -31.01
C GLY A 314 42.28 42.00 -30.68
N ASP A 315 42.19 42.38 -29.40
CA ASP A 315 42.37 43.76 -28.92
C ASP A 315 43.77 44.32 -29.27
N PHE A 316 44.79 43.46 -29.20
CA PHE A 316 46.16 43.84 -29.58
C PHE A 316 46.28 44.10 -31.08
N TYR A 317 45.66 43.26 -31.93
CA TYR A 317 45.65 43.48 -33.37
C TYR A 317 44.81 44.69 -33.78
N GLU A 318 43.66 44.91 -33.13
CA GLU A 318 42.83 46.10 -33.34
C GLU A 318 43.60 47.37 -32.98
N TRP A 319 44.28 47.39 -31.82
CA TRP A 319 45.15 48.50 -31.44
C TRP A 319 46.28 48.73 -32.45
N MET A 320 46.91 47.65 -32.94
CA MET A 320 47.97 47.75 -33.96
C MET A 320 47.46 48.33 -35.28
N ASP A 321 46.23 48.03 -35.69
CA ASP A 321 45.65 48.53 -36.93
C ASP A 321 45.22 50.01 -36.80
N GLU A 322 44.62 50.38 -35.66
CA GLU A 322 44.30 51.78 -35.34
C GLU A 322 45.54 52.69 -35.30
N HIS A 323 46.68 52.15 -34.87
CA HIS A 323 47.93 52.91 -34.68
C HIS A 323 48.94 52.69 -35.82
N LYS A 324 48.54 52.03 -36.91
CA LYS A 324 49.41 51.60 -38.01
C LYS A 324 50.21 52.74 -38.65
N VAL A 325 49.56 53.87 -38.93
CA VAL A 325 50.20 55.08 -39.52
C VAL A 325 51.29 55.64 -38.60
N ARG A 326 51.11 55.52 -37.28
CA ARG A 326 52.04 56.00 -36.26
C ARG A 326 53.21 55.03 -36.06
N LEU A 327 52.96 53.74 -36.25
CA LEU A 327 53.95 52.66 -36.19
C LEU A 327 54.87 52.64 -37.43
N GLU A 328 54.36 53.02 -38.61
CA GLU A 328 55.13 53.13 -39.86
C GLU A 328 56.10 54.31 -39.88
N GLN A 329 55.94 55.28 -38.97
CA GLN A 329 56.80 56.46 -38.83
C GLN A 329 57.94 56.27 -37.80
N MET A 330 57.95 55.14 -37.08
CA MET A 330 58.94 54.82 -36.04
C MET A 330 60.06 53.94 -36.60
N THR A 331 61.21 53.93 -35.93
CA THR A 331 62.26 52.94 -36.26
C THR A 331 61.85 51.54 -35.80
N ASP A 332 62.38 50.50 -36.46
CA ASP A 332 62.01 49.10 -36.18
C ASP A 332 62.24 48.71 -34.70
N GLU A 333 63.27 49.26 -34.05
CA GLU A 333 63.56 49.02 -32.64
C GLU A 333 62.52 49.67 -31.70
N GLU A 334 62.11 50.91 -31.99
CA GLU A 334 61.09 51.63 -31.22
C GLU A 334 59.72 50.97 -31.36
N GLN A 335 59.38 50.54 -32.58
CA GLN A 335 58.14 49.85 -32.87
C GLN A 335 58.05 48.52 -32.10
N LEU A 336 59.15 47.77 -32.02
CA LEU A 336 59.21 46.50 -31.32
C LEU A 336 59.10 46.68 -29.80
N GLN A 337 59.76 47.69 -29.23
CA GLN A 337 59.64 47.99 -27.79
C GLN A 337 58.22 48.39 -27.41
N LEU A 338 57.55 49.21 -28.23
CA LEU A 338 56.21 49.69 -27.96
C LEU A 338 55.18 48.55 -28.03
N LYS A 339 55.31 47.63 -29.00
CA LYS A 339 54.52 46.40 -29.08
C LYS A 339 54.69 45.51 -27.84
N ILE A 340 55.93 45.31 -27.38
CA ILE A 340 56.21 44.53 -26.16
C ILE A 340 55.57 45.18 -24.94
N GLN A 341 55.64 46.51 -24.81
CA GLN A 341 55.11 47.23 -23.66
C GLN A 341 53.58 47.15 -23.58
N ILE A 342 52.89 47.24 -24.72
CA ILE A 342 51.43 47.14 -24.79
C ILE A 342 50.97 45.71 -24.53
N TRP A 343 51.64 44.72 -25.14
CA TRP A 343 51.37 43.31 -24.84
C TRP A 343 51.51 43.02 -23.35
N LYS A 344 52.57 43.54 -22.72
CA LYS A 344 52.80 43.41 -21.29
C LYS A 344 51.71 44.10 -20.47
N SER A 345 51.28 45.31 -20.85
CA SER A 345 50.21 46.03 -20.16
C SER A 345 48.86 45.32 -20.24
N LEU A 346 48.51 44.74 -21.40
CA LEU A 346 47.28 43.97 -21.59
C LEU A 346 47.32 42.67 -20.78
N SER A 347 48.47 41.99 -20.80
CA SER A 347 48.71 40.81 -19.97
C SER A 347 48.62 41.13 -18.47
N ASP A 348 49.23 42.23 -18.02
CA ASP A 348 49.23 42.64 -16.62
C ASP A 348 47.81 43.05 -16.16
N LEU A 349 47.00 43.70 -17.00
CA LEU A 349 45.59 43.99 -16.73
C LEU A 349 44.74 42.72 -16.58
N LEU A 350 45.01 41.70 -17.38
CA LEU A 350 44.29 40.44 -17.31
C LEU A 350 44.68 39.63 -16.08
N VAL A 351 45.97 39.63 -15.73
CA VAL A 351 46.44 39.06 -14.47
C VAL A 351 45.85 39.83 -13.29
N ALA A 352 45.79 41.16 -13.32
CA ALA A 352 45.24 41.98 -12.23
C ALA A 352 43.72 41.78 -12.03
N SER A 353 42.94 41.72 -13.11
CA SER A 353 41.48 41.50 -13.03
C SER A 353 41.11 40.10 -12.53
N ASN A 354 41.96 39.10 -12.81
CA ASN A 354 41.70 37.70 -12.44
C ASN A 354 42.54 37.18 -11.26
N SER A 355 43.44 37.98 -10.69
CA SER A 355 44.18 37.66 -9.46
C SER A 355 43.44 38.05 -8.18
N ALA A 356 42.28 38.70 -8.30
CA ALA A 356 41.38 38.93 -7.18
C ALA A 356 40.71 37.60 -6.78
N PHE A 357 41.36 36.85 -5.89
CA PHE A 357 40.75 35.70 -5.20
C PHE A 357 39.61 36.20 -4.30
N GLY A 358 38.40 36.27 -4.85
CA GLY A 358 37.17 36.50 -4.10
C GLY A 358 36.60 35.19 -3.57
N THR A 359 36.20 35.18 -2.30
CA THR A 359 35.24 34.17 -1.83
C THR A 359 33.84 34.71 -2.14
N GLU A 360 33.08 33.97 -2.94
CA GLU A 360 31.67 34.27 -3.15
C GLU A 360 30.84 33.44 -2.17
N ILE A 361 29.88 34.08 -1.51
CA ILE A 361 28.91 33.37 -0.66
C ILE A 361 27.86 32.76 -1.59
N LYS A 362 27.99 31.45 -1.85
CA LYS A 362 26.97 30.68 -2.56
C LYS A 362 25.90 30.24 -1.57
N LYS A 363 24.67 30.67 -1.81
CA LYS A 363 23.50 30.23 -1.06
C LYS A 363 22.96 28.97 -1.75
N ILE A 364 23.01 27.85 -1.05
CA ILE A 364 22.44 26.59 -1.52
C ILE A 364 21.05 26.48 -0.88
N GLU A 365 20.02 26.37 -1.72
CA GLU A 365 18.64 26.22 -1.28
C GLU A 365 18.41 24.82 -0.73
N ARG A 366 17.65 24.73 0.36
CA ARG A 366 17.31 23.48 1.04
C ARG A 366 15.86 23.10 0.83
N GLU A 367 15.51 21.92 1.30
CA GLU A 367 14.30 21.16 1.02
C GLU A 367 13.02 21.99 1.26
N VAL A 368 12.91 22.75 2.37
CA VAL A 368 11.71 23.57 2.62
C VAL A 368 11.60 24.70 1.60
N LEU A 369 12.71 25.37 1.27
CA LEU A 369 12.71 26.49 0.34
C LEU A 369 12.42 26.01 -1.10
N ILE A 370 13.01 24.88 -1.50
CA ILE A 370 12.76 24.23 -2.78
C ILE A 370 11.28 23.83 -2.87
N ALA A 371 10.71 23.20 -1.83
CA ALA A 371 9.31 22.80 -1.79
C ALA A 371 8.35 23.97 -2.03
N VAL A 372 8.58 25.10 -1.37
CA VAL A 372 7.76 26.31 -1.49
C VAL A 372 7.85 26.90 -2.90
N LYS A 373 9.05 26.94 -3.49
CA LYS A 373 9.31 27.50 -4.83
C LYS A 373 8.86 26.61 -5.97
N GLU A 374 8.93 25.29 -5.80
CA GLU A 374 8.52 24.32 -6.82
C GLU A 374 7.03 23.99 -6.71
N GLY A 375 6.42 24.16 -5.54
CA GLY A 375 5.04 23.74 -5.28
C GLY A 375 4.95 22.23 -5.06
N ARG A 376 5.89 21.68 -4.28
CA ARG A 376 5.97 20.26 -3.94
C ARG A 376 5.68 20.03 -2.45
N PRO A 377 5.18 18.85 -2.07
CA PRO A 377 5.07 18.51 -0.66
C PRO A 377 6.44 18.38 0.01
N VAL A 378 6.52 18.80 1.28
CA VAL A 378 7.66 18.57 2.16
C VAL A 378 7.21 17.78 3.40
N ILE A 379 8.03 16.80 3.77
CA ILE A 379 7.84 15.95 4.94
C ILE A 379 8.96 16.24 5.92
N VAL A 380 8.58 16.60 7.15
CA VAL A 380 9.50 16.72 8.29
C VAL A 380 9.22 15.56 9.22
N ASP A 381 10.10 14.56 9.19
CA ASP A 381 10.02 13.40 10.07
C ASP A 381 10.42 13.78 11.49
N GLU A 382 9.75 13.21 12.49
CA GLU A 382 10.02 13.49 13.91
C GLU A 382 10.07 14.98 14.25
N LEU A 383 9.09 15.75 13.77
CA LEU A 383 9.01 17.21 13.96
C LEU A 383 9.12 17.62 15.44
N ASN A 384 8.64 16.77 16.35
CA ASN A 384 8.70 16.99 17.80
C ASN A 384 10.10 16.82 18.42
N THR A 385 11.09 16.29 17.70
CA THR A 385 12.50 16.28 18.16
C THR A 385 13.22 17.58 17.84
N ILE A 386 12.69 18.39 16.91
CA ILE A 386 13.31 19.66 16.52
C ILE A 386 13.13 20.69 17.64
N ALA A 387 14.19 21.46 17.92
CA ALA A 387 14.12 22.55 18.89
C ALA A 387 13.07 23.59 18.46
N MET A 388 12.18 23.98 19.41
CA MET A 388 11.08 24.91 19.14
C MET A 388 11.53 26.25 18.52
N GLN A 389 12.73 26.72 18.88
CA GLN A 389 13.31 27.95 18.34
C GLN A 389 13.49 27.89 16.82
N ASN A 390 13.83 26.72 16.27
CA ASN A 390 14.03 26.51 14.84
C ASN A 390 12.68 26.34 14.12
N LEU A 391 11.68 25.74 14.77
CA LEU A 391 10.33 25.59 14.23
C LEU A 391 9.58 26.93 14.04
N ILE A 392 9.92 27.96 14.82
CA ILE A 392 9.30 29.30 14.71
C ILE A 392 9.45 29.88 13.29
N ALA A 393 10.54 29.53 12.59
CA ALA A 393 10.79 29.95 11.22
C ALA A 393 9.70 29.49 10.23
N LEU A 394 9.05 28.36 10.48
CA LEU A 394 8.02 27.80 9.62
C LEU A 394 6.68 28.53 9.78
N ASN A 395 6.50 29.35 10.82
CA ASN A 395 5.20 29.92 11.18
C ASN A 395 4.55 30.74 10.07
N ASP A 396 5.32 31.53 9.33
CA ASP A 396 4.78 32.40 8.29
C ASP A 396 4.42 31.60 7.02
N ILE A 397 5.14 30.50 6.76
CA ILE A 397 4.84 29.57 5.66
C ILE A 397 3.57 28.76 5.96
N LEU A 398 3.46 28.24 7.19
CA LEU A 398 2.34 27.40 7.61
C LEU A 398 1.00 28.16 7.74
N GLN A 399 1.03 29.49 7.90
CA GLN A 399 -0.18 30.31 8.02
C GLN A 399 -0.71 30.85 6.68
N ARG A 400 0.12 30.83 5.62
CA ARG A 400 -0.25 31.43 4.33
C ARG A 400 -0.61 30.35 3.32
N HIS A 401 -1.70 30.57 2.59
CA HIS A 401 -2.13 29.66 1.52
C HIS A 401 -1.32 29.86 0.23
N ALA A 402 -1.37 28.86 -0.64
CA ALA A 402 -0.82 28.95 -1.99
C ALA A 402 -1.31 30.19 -2.75
N GLY A 403 -0.40 30.83 -3.49
CA GLY A 403 -0.62 32.11 -4.17
C GLY A 403 -0.30 33.34 -3.33
N LYS A 404 -0.02 33.19 -2.03
CA LYS A 404 0.47 34.28 -1.16
C LYS A 404 1.99 34.24 -1.05
N THR A 405 2.59 35.41 -0.81
CA THR A 405 4.01 35.50 -0.44
C THR A 405 4.17 35.21 1.04
N ALA A 406 5.19 34.47 1.47
CA ALA A 406 5.60 34.29 2.87
C ALA A 406 7.01 34.85 3.06
N TYR A 407 7.29 35.44 4.22
CA TYR A 407 8.60 35.99 4.52
C TYR A 407 9.47 34.94 5.22
N ILE A 408 10.62 34.65 4.63
CA ILE A 408 11.61 33.71 5.16
C ILE A 408 12.85 34.50 5.58
N THR A 409 13.22 34.43 6.86
CA THR A 409 14.34 35.19 7.43
C THR A 409 15.66 34.91 6.68
N GLY A 410 16.39 35.94 6.26
CA GLY A 410 17.65 35.75 5.51
C GLY A 410 17.51 35.35 4.03
N VAL A 411 16.29 35.07 3.55
CA VAL A 411 15.95 34.90 2.13
C VAL A 411 15.15 36.10 1.61
N GLY A 412 14.07 36.46 2.30
CA GLY A 412 13.11 37.49 1.89
C GLY A 412 11.72 36.91 1.58
N PRO A 413 10.84 37.68 0.91
CA PRO A 413 9.51 37.21 0.52
C PRO A 413 9.58 36.18 -0.60
N VAL A 414 8.93 35.02 -0.40
CA VAL A 414 8.85 33.92 -1.36
C VAL A 414 7.38 33.61 -1.66
N LEU A 415 7.03 33.49 -2.94
CA LEU A 415 5.69 33.11 -3.37
C LEU A 415 5.47 31.61 -3.13
N ILE A 416 4.43 31.24 -2.38
CA ILE A 416 4.03 29.84 -2.19
C ILE A 416 3.33 29.36 -3.47
N LYS A 417 3.94 28.44 -4.21
CA LYS A 417 3.31 27.86 -5.40
C LYS A 417 2.16 26.91 -5.04
N HIS A 418 1.19 26.79 -5.95
CA HIS A 418 0.18 25.74 -5.86
C HIS A 418 0.83 24.36 -5.92
N GLY A 419 0.30 23.41 -5.14
CA GLY A 419 0.90 22.08 -4.95
C GLY A 419 1.83 21.98 -3.74
N PHE A 420 2.22 23.11 -3.11
CA PHE A 420 2.94 23.05 -1.84
C PHE A 420 2.06 22.44 -0.74
N GLY A 421 2.62 21.46 -0.03
CA GLY A 421 2.00 20.80 1.11
C GLY A 421 3.03 20.57 2.21
N PHE A 422 2.63 20.72 3.46
CA PHE A 422 3.53 20.49 4.60
C PHE A 422 2.97 19.35 5.45
N ILE A 423 3.79 18.32 5.67
CA ILE A 423 3.46 17.19 6.54
C ILE A 423 4.55 17.05 7.61
N GLY A 424 4.17 17.12 8.88
CA GLY A 424 5.04 16.73 9.99
C GLY A 424 4.65 15.36 10.51
N THR A 425 5.61 14.52 10.89
CA THR A 425 5.35 13.33 11.70
C THR A 425 5.83 13.55 13.13
N GLY A 426 5.26 12.84 14.09
CA GLY A 426 5.74 12.88 15.46
C GLY A 426 5.39 11.62 16.24
N ASN A 427 6.27 11.25 17.16
CA ASN A 427 5.99 10.17 18.11
C ASN A 427 5.11 10.71 19.24
N LEU A 428 4.03 10.00 19.57
CA LEU A 428 3.16 10.36 20.68
C LEU A 428 3.86 9.99 22.00
N SER A 429 4.47 10.95 22.70
CA SER A 429 4.84 10.75 24.09
C SER A 429 3.57 10.74 24.93
N THR A 430 3.39 9.69 25.72
CA THR A 430 2.33 9.61 26.73
C THR A 430 2.98 9.65 28.11
N GLN A 431 2.20 9.83 29.18
CA GLN A 431 2.72 9.70 30.54
C GLN A 431 3.41 8.33 30.80
N MET A 432 3.11 7.31 29.98
CA MET A 432 3.57 5.93 30.10
C MET A 432 4.75 5.59 29.16
N VAL A 433 4.88 6.28 28.02
CA VAL A 433 6.00 6.10 27.07
C VAL A 433 6.61 7.46 26.77
N ASN A 434 7.73 7.76 27.43
CA ASN A 434 8.52 8.96 27.17
C ASN A 434 9.63 8.63 26.18
N TYR A 435 9.49 9.12 24.95
CA TYR A 435 10.59 9.12 23.99
C TYR A 435 11.57 10.21 24.39
N GLU A 436 12.75 9.81 24.88
CA GLU A 436 13.83 10.75 25.22
C GLU A 436 14.11 11.68 24.04
N GLY A 437 14.11 13.00 24.28
CA GLY A 437 14.34 14.01 23.25
C GLY A 437 13.10 14.44 22.44
N THR A 438 11.90 14.02 22.81
CA THR A 438 10.67 14.58 22.21
C THR A 438 10.12 15.74 23.04
N ASN A 439 9.89 16.88 22.40
CA ASN A 439 9.23 18.04 23.00
C ASN A 439 7.77 18.07 22.59
N GLU A 440 6.85 18.28 23.53
CA GLU A 440 5.48 18.62 23.15
C GLU A 440 5.48 19.93 22.34
N LEU A 441 4.82 19.90 21.18
CA LEU A 441 4.66 21.10 20.38
C LEU A 441 3.78 22.11 21.14
N ASN A 442 4.23 23.37 21.19
CA ASN A 442 3.44 24.45 21.78
C ASN A 442 2.02 24.46 21.15
N PRO A 443 0.94 24.59 21.95
CA PRO A 443 -0.43 24.64 21.45
C PRO A 443 -0.65 25.60 20.27
N ALA A 444 0.01 26.76 20.26
CA ALA A 444 -0.08 27.73 19.17
C ALA A 444 0.53 27.19 17.87
N PHE A 445 1.63 26.43 17.95
CA PHE A 445 2.22 25.77 16.79
C PHE A 445 1.34 24.62 16.31
N LYS A 446 0.88 23.77 17.24
CA LYS A 446 -0.02 22.63 16.95
C LYS A 446 -1.33 23.08 16.28
N SER A 447 -1.88 24.23 16.68
CA SER A 447 -3.14 24.78 16.11
C SER A 447 -3.09 25.11 14.62
N ARG A 448 -1.90 25.18 14.02
CA ARG A 448 -1.70 25.43 12.58
C ARG A 448 -1.84 24.17 11.74
N PHE A 449 -1.89 23.01 12.39
CA PHE A 449 -1.95 21.71 11.73
C PHE A 449 -3.31 21.06 11.94
N VAL A 450 -3.77 20.33 10.92
CA VAL A 450 -4.72 19.25 11.15
C VAL A 450 -3.94 18.08 11.76
N THR A 451 -4.20 17.78 13.03
CA THR A 451 -3.58 16.64 13.70
C THR A 451 -4.35 15.37 13.32
N ILE A 452 -3.63 14.37 12.80
CA ILE A 452 -4.16 13.04 12.46
C ILE A 452 -3.45 12.01 13.32
N GLU A 453 -4.23 11.31 14.15
CA GLU A 453 -3.71 10.19 14.93
C GLU A 453 -3.66 8.93 14.06
N TYR A 454 -2.45 8.38 13.90
CA TYR A 454 -2.18 7.20 13.10
C TYR A 454 -1.35 6.18 13.88
N ASN A 455 -2.04 5.16 14.36
CA ASN A 455 -1.52 4.11 15.23
C ASN A 455 -1.57 2.77 14.49
N TYR A 456 -1.64 1.67 15.22
CA TYR A 456 -1.64 0.33 14.64
C TYR A 456 -2.97 0.00 13.93
N VAL A 457 -2.88 -0.91 12.96
CA VAL A 457 -3.99 -1.33 12.12
C VAL A 457 -5.04 -2.09 12.96
N PRO A 458 -6.35 -1.84 12.78
CA PRO A 458 -7.41 -2.48 13.54
C PRO A 458 -7.42 -4.01 13.42
N GLN A 459 -7.73 -4.67 14.55
CA GLN A 459 -7.89 -6.12 14.66
C GLN A 459 -8.74 -6.43 15.89
N ARG A 460 -9.69 -7.37 15.78
CA ARG A 460 -10.45 -7.85 16.94
C ARG A 460 -9.54 -8.70 17.82
N VAL A 461 -9.67 -8.56 19.14
CA VAL A 461 -8.81 -9.25 20.13
C VAL A 461 -9.44 -10.53 20.71
N THR A 462 -10.68 -10.85 20.35
CA THR A 462 -11.45 -11.99 20.85
C THR A 462 -12.17 -12.73 19.73
N GLY A 463 -12.46 -14.02 19.95
CA GLY A 463 -13.17 -14.90 19.01
C GLY A 463 -12.24 -15.83 18.23
N SER A 464 -12.81 -16.86 17.62
CA SER A 464 -12.12 -17.77 16.68
C SER A 464 -12.23 -17.23 15.26
N LEU A 465 -11.47 -17.78 14.31
CA LEU A 465 -11.61 -17.44 12.89
C LEU A 465 -12.99 -17.83 12.33
N GLU A 466 -13.56 -18.96 12.78
CA GLU A 466 -14.83 -19.50 12.27
C GLU A 466 -16.05 -18.70 12.74
N ASP A 467 -15.98 -18.07 13.92
CA ASP A 467 -17.08 -17.34 14.55
C ASP A 467 -17.04 -15.82 14.29
N GLN A 468 -16.36 -15.38 13.22
CA GLN A 468 -16.25 -13.95 12.89
C GLN A 468 -17.51 -13.41 12.18
N ASP A 469 -18.20 -12.47 12.81
CA ASP A 469 -19.36 -11.79 12.20
C ASP A 469 -18.99 -10.82 11.06
N PHE A 470 -17.85 -10.14 11.18
CA PHE A 470 -17.39 -9.12 10.22
C PHE A 470 -15.88 -9.26 9.94
N PRO A 471 -15.47 -10.25 9.12
CA PRO A 471 -14.07 -10.50 8.79
C PRO A 471 -13.32 -9.28 8.23
N GLU A 472 -14.02 -8.39 7.52
CA GLU A 472 -13.47 -7.19 6.89
C GLU A 472 -12.93 -6.14 7.89
N GLU A 473 -13.33 -6.21 9.16
CA GLU A 473 -12.79 -5.35 10.22
C GLU A 473 -11.40 -5.79 10.68
N ASN A 474 -11.02 -7.06 10.44
CA ASN A 474 -9.75 -7.65 10.82
C ASN A 474 -8.65 -7.28 9.81
N GLN A 475 -8.34 -5.98 9.76
CA GLN A 475 -7.43 -5.42 8.76
C GLN A 475 -5.98 -5.83 8.97
N LEU A 476 -5.54 -6.09 10.21
CA LEU A 476 -4.20 -6.64 10.47
C LEU A 476 -4.08 -8.07 9.94
N PHE A 477 -5.13 -8.88 10.14
CA PHE A 477 -5.17 -10.23 9.59
C PHE A 477 -5.10 -10.22 8.06
N ARG A 478 -5.80 -9.30 7.37
CA ARG A 478 -5.65 -9.08 5.93
C ARG A 478 -4.19 -8.83 5.52
N ILE A 479 -3.46 -7.97 6.23
CA ILE A 479 -2.03 -7.70 5.97
C ILE A 479 -1.18 -8.97 6.10
N ILE A 480 -1.44 -9.79 7.13
CA ILE A 480 -0.73 -11.05 7.36
C ILE A 480 -0.99 -12.03 6.22
N ILE A 481 -2.25 -12.21 5.82
CA ILE A 481 -2.62 -13.15 4.75
C ILE A 481 -2.08 -12.70 3.40
N THR A 482 -2.18 -11.41 3.05
CA THR A 482 -1.58 -10.87 1.81
C THR A 482 -0.07 -11.15 1.75
N GLY A 483 0.63 -11.12 2.89
CA GLY A 483 2.06 -11.44 2.94
C GLY A 483 2.42 -12.90 2.70
N LEU A 484 1.43 -13.79 2.73
CA LEU A 484 1.61 -15.23 2.49
C LEU A 484 1.05 -15.67 1.13
N THR A 485 0.41 -14.78 0.38
CA THR A 485 -0.15 -15.08 -0.94
C THR A 485 0.85 -14.90 -2.08
N ASP A 486 0.71 -15.72 -3.12
CA ASP A 486 1.44 -15.61 -4.38
C ASP A 486 0.97 -14.39 -5.23
N LYS A 487 1.57 -14.19 -6.40
CA LYS A 487 1.19 -13.09 -7.33
C LYS A 487 -0.25 -13.17 -7.85
N ASN A 488 -0.85 -14.36 -7.83
CA ASN A 488 -2.18 -14.64 -8.35
C ASN A 488 -3.25 -14.61 -7.23
N GLY A 489 -2.83 -14.41 -5.98
CA GLY A 489 -3.69 -14.40 -4.79
C GLY A 489 -3.94 -15.77 -4.17
N ASN A 490 -3.23 -16.82 -4.60
CA ASN A 490 -3.31 -18.15 -3.99
C ASN A 490 -2.38 -18.23 -2.78
N MET A 491 -2.65 -19.17 -1.88
CA MET A 491 -1.87 -19.36 -0.66
C MET A 491 -1.50 -20.83 -0.52
N HIS A 492 -0.26 -21.10 -0.13
CA HIS A 492 0.24 -22.45 0.07
C HIS A 492 0.71 -22.56 1.51
N ILE A 493 -0.01 -23.32 2.32
CA ILE A 493 0.27 -23.45 3.76
C ILE A 493 0.12 -24.89 4.24
N PRO A 494 0.90 -25.29 5.25
CA PRO A 494 0.77 -26.60 5.87
C PRO A 494 -0.51 -26.63 6.69
N ASN A 495 -1.30 -27.70 6.60
CA ASN A 495 -2.54 -27.90 7.37
C ASN A 495 -3.40 -26.62 7.52
N PRO A 496 -4.12 -26.19 6.47
CA PRO A 496 -4.78 -24.88 6.41
C PRO A 496 -5.67 -24.56 7.60
N ARG A 497 -6.44 -25.55 8.11
CA ARG A 497 -7.36 -25.32 9.23
C ARG A 497 -6.64 -24.90 10.50
N ARG A 498 -5.54 -25.59 10.85
CA ARG A 498 -4.75 -25.26 12.05
C ARG A 498 -3.99 -23.95 11.85
N THR A 499 -3.32 -23.82 10.72
CA THR A 499 -2.41 -22.69 10.45
C THR A 499 -3.14 -21.36 10.31
N LEU A 500 -4.31 -21.33 9.67
CA LEU A 500 -5.11 -20.10 9.56
C LEU A 500 -5.61 -19.62 10.92
N GLU A 501 -6.02 -20.54 11.80
CA GLU A 501 -6.42 -20.22 13.17
C GLU A 501 -5.23 -19.73 14.00
N GLU A 502 -4.05 -20.32 13.85
CA GLU A 502 -2.81 -19.84 14.49
C GLU A 502 -2.40 -18.44 14.00
N LEU A 503 -2.48 -18.17 12.68
CA LEU A 503 -2.23 -16.83 12.11
C LEU A 503 -3.27 -15.81 12.58
N PHE A 504 -4.53 -16.21 12.75
CA PHE A 504 -5.57 -15.35 13.31
C PHE A 504 -5.25 -15.00 14.77
N ARG A 505 -4.90 -15.98 15.62
CA ARG A 505 -4.45 -15.74 17.00
C ARG A 505 -3.18 -14.91 17.08
N PHE A 506 -2.27 -15.08 16.11
CA PHE A 506 -1.08 -14.23 16.02
C PHE A 506 -1.48 -12.76 15.80
N SER A 507 -2.42 -12.49 14.89
CA SER A 507 -2.94 -11.13 14.69
C SER A 507 -3.59 -10.55 15.97
N GLN A 508 -4.30 -11.38 16.75
CA GLN A 508 -4.90 -10.99 18.04
C GLN A 508 -3.83 -10.66 19.08
N LEU A 509 -2.79 -11.49 19.19
CA LEU A 509 -1.63 -11.26 20.06
C LEU A 509 -0.96 -9.92 19.72
N CYS A 510 -0.72 -9.64 18.43
CA CYS A 510 -0.17 -8.37 17.98
C CYS A 510 -1.04 -7.20 18.44
N SER A 511 -2.35 -7.28 18.23
CA SER A 511 -3.28 -6.21 18.63
C SER A 511 -3.32 -6.00 20.15
N VAL A 512 -3.29 -7.07 20.94
CA VAL A 512 -3.23 -6.99 22.41
C VAL A 512 -1.98 -6.25 22.87
N THR A 513 -0.80 -6.67 22.40
CA THR A 513 0.46 -6.02 22.77
C THR A 513 0.51 -4.56 22.34
N GLN A 514 0.02 -4.25 21.13
CA GLN A 514 -0.13 -2.90 20.62
C GLN A 514 -1.05 -2.04 21.50
N ASN A 515 -2.23 -2.55 21.89
CA ASN A 515 -3.15 -1.83 22.75
C ASN A 515 -2.56 -1.54 24.13
N VAL A 516 -1.75 -2.47 24.69
CA VAL A 516 -1.05 -2.26 25.99
C VAL A 516 -0.02 -1.16 25.84
N PHE A 517 0.79 -1.21 24.78
CA PHE A 517 1.78 -0.18 24.47
C PHE A 517 1.15 1.21 24.28
N MET A 518 -0.10 1.26 23.80
CA MET A 518 -0.88 2.50 23.66
C MET A 518 -1.53 2.98 24.97
N GLY A 519 -1.50 2.21 26.06
CA GLY A 519 -2.19 2.53 27.31
C GLY A 519 -3.73 2.38 27.27
N LYS A 520 -4.29 1.85 26.17
CA LYS A 520 -5.75 1.73 25.95
C LYS A 520 -6.45 0.73 26.88
N TRP A 521 -5.70 -0.09 27.62
CA TRP A 521 -6.26 -1.06 28.57
C TRP A 521 -6.86 -0.40 29.81
N LYS A 522 -6.43 0.83 30.14
CA LYS A 522 -7.00 1.59 31.28
C LYS A 522 -8.39 2.18 30.96
N GLU A 523 -8.77 2.33 29.68
CA GLU A 523 -10.06 2.94 29.27
C GLU A 523 -11.22 1.94 29.21
N ASN A 524 -10.94 0.64 29.01
CA ASN A 524 -11.98 -0.37 28.73
C ASN A 524 -12.56 -1.09 29.96
N GLY A 525 -12.20 -0.70 31.20
CA GLY A 525 -12.92 -1.13 32.42
C GLY A 525 -13.08 -2.65 32.61
N VAL A 526 -12.16 -3.47 32.09
CA VAL A 526 -12.23 -4.93 32.25
C VAL A 526 -11.59 -5.32 33.59
N GLN A 527 -12.48 -5.51 34.57
CA GLN A 527 -12.33 -6.26 35.84
C GLN A 527 -11.43 -5.66 36.94
N GLU A 528 -12.10 -5.27 38.03
CA GLU A 528 -11.57 -4.75 39.30
C GLU A 528 -10.79 -5.76 40.17
N ASP A 529 -10.42 -6.96 39.68
CA ASP A 529 -9.84 -8.03 40.52
C ASP A 529 -8.33 -8.30 40.33
N PHE A 530 -7.60 -7.45 39.59
CA PHE A 530 -6.13 -7.49 39.59
C PHE A 530 -5.55 -6.24 40.26
N GLN A 531 -5.38 -6.30 41.59
CA GLN A 531 -4.33 -5.53 42.26
C GLN A 531 -2.96 -6.06 41.82
N ARG A 532 -2.43 -5.57 40.69
CA ARG A 532 -1.00 -5.66 40.37
C ARG A 532 -0.56 -4.40 39.64
N ASP A 533 0.64 -3.97 40.02
CA ASP A 533 1.36 -2.79 39.53
C ASP A 533 1.26 -2.63 38.00
N GLU A 534 1.26 -1.36 37.58
CA GLU A 534 1.16 -0.86 36.22
C GLU A 534 1.80 -1.78 35.16
N LEU A 535 0.97 -2.62 34.52
CA LEU A 535 1.37 -3.44 33.36
C LEU A 535 1.65 -2.51 32.18
N GLU A 536 2.91 -2.17 31.96
CA GLU A 536 3.34 -1.18 30.96
C GLU A 536 4.46 -1.74 30.09
N LEU A 537 4.27 -1.70 28.77
CA LEU A 537 5.31 -2.00 27.80
C LEU A 537 6.12 -0.72 27.54
N ARG A 538 7.44 -0.77 27.75
CA ARG A 538 8.30 0.42 27.67
C ARG A 538 8.93 0.62 26.30
N GLU A 539 9.50 -0.43 25.73
CA GLU A 539 10.37 -0.34 24.55
C GLU A 539 9.89 -1.23 23.41
N SER A 540 9.29 -2.39 23.72
CA SER A 540 9.03 -3.44 22.74
C SER A 540 7.56 -3.65 22.44
N VAL A 541 7.24 -3.71 21.15
CA VAL A 541 5.89 -3.95 20.63
C VAL A 541 5.95 -4.73 19.31
N LEU A 542 4.94 -5.58 19.07
CA LEU A 542 4.77 -6.26 17.78
C LEU A 542 4.28 -5.25 16.72
N SER A 543 5.22 -4.44 16.20
CA SER A 543 4.98 -3.53 15.07
C SER A 543 4.76 -4.30 13.76
N ILE A 544 4.22 -3.63 12.73
CA ILE A 544 4.01 -4.25 11.40
C ILE A 544 5.32 -4.84 10.84
N ARG A 545 6.45 -4.17 11.06
CA ARG A 545 7.77 -4.66 10.64
C ARG A 545 8.14 -5.97 11.34
N ASN A 546 7.89 -6.06 12.65
CA ASN A 546 8.19 -7.26 13.43
C ASN A 546 7.28 -8.42 13.03
N ILE A 547 6.00 -8.12 12.72
CA ILE A 547 5.03 -9.11 12.23
C ILE A 547 5.52 -9.72 10.91
N LEU A 548 5.87 -8.87 9.93
CA LEU A 548 6.38 -9.35 8.64
C LEU A 548 7.68 -10.16 8.81
N HIS A 549 8.60 -9.71 9.67
CA HIS A 549 9.83 -10.45 9.95
C HIS A 549 9.57 -11.84 10.56
N VAL A 550 8.59 -11.98 11.46
CA VAL A 550 8.18 -13.29 12.00
C VAL A 550 7.60 -14.19 10.91
N LEU A 551 6.77 -13.63 10.02
CA LEU A 551 6.16 -14.37 8.91
C LEU A 551 7.21 -14.81 7.87
N ASP A 552 8.12 -13.93 7.49
CA ASP A 552 9.22 -14.25 6.57
C ASP A 552 10.07 -15.39 7.14
N ASN A 553 10.41 -15.31 8.43
CA ASN A 553 11.20 -16.32 9.13
C ASN A 553 10.46 -17.66 9.29
N TRP A 554 9.13 -17.65 9.35
CA TRP A 554 8.31 -18.86 9.37
C TRP A 554 8.19 -19.49 7.98
N ASN A 555 7.91 -18.67 6.96
CA ASN A 555 7.65 -19.11 5.58
C ASN A 555 8.95 -19.43 4.80
N GLN A 556 10.11 -19.16 5.39
CA GLN A 556 11.42 -19.51 4.81
C GLN A 556 11.71 -21.01 4.93
N GLY A 557 11.05 -21.81 4.08
CA GLY A 557 11.29 -23.25 3.96
C GLY A 557 10.66 -24.11 5.06
N GLU A 558 9.76 -23.53 5.87
CA GLU A 558 9.03 -24.22 6.94
C GLU A 558 9.94 -25.06 7.86
N GLU A 559 11.16 -24.60 8.13
CA GLU A 559 12.09 -25.29 9.05
C GLU A 559 11.55 -25.32 10.50
N LYS A 560 10.52 -24.51 10.77
CA LYS A 560 9.97 -24.31 12.10
C LYS A 560 8.48 -23.96 12.11
N ASP A 561 7.86 -24.21 13.26
CA ASP A 561 6.51 -23.77 13.56
C ASP A 561 6.44 -22.27 13.84
N LEU A 562 5.21 -21.73 13.86
CA LEU A 562 4.98 -20.31 14.09
C LEU A 562 5.42 -19.86 15.50
N SER A 563 5.37 -20.76 16.50
CA SER A 563 5.84 -20.49 17.86
C SER A 563 7.35 -20.21 17.91
N LYS A 564 8.15 -21.07 17.27
CA LYS A 564 9.60 -20.92 17.18
C LYS A 564 9.98 -19.73 16.30
N ALA A 565 9.24 -19.48 15.22
CA ALA A 565 9.42 -18.28 14.42
C ALA A 565 9.14 -16.99 15.20
N LEU A 566 8.09 -16.97 16.03
CA LEU A 566 7.79 -15.86 16.93
C LEU A 566 8.90 -15.63 17.98
N TRP A 567 9.46 -16.72 18.52
CA TRP A 567 10.60 -16.63 19.43
C TRP A 567 11.82 -16.01 18.75
N ASP A 568 12.31 -16.64 17.67
CA ASP A 568 13.55 -16.22 16.99
C ASP A 568 13.40 -14.86 16.29
N GLY A 569 12.21 -14.58 15.76
CA GLY A 569 11.94 -13.39 14.95
C GLY A 569 11.66 -12.14 15.77
N PHE A 570 11.29 -12.27 17.05
CA PHE A 570 10.93 -11.12 17.88
C PHE A 570 11.21 -11.30 19.38
N ILE A 571 10.67 -12.33 20.04
CA ILE A 571 10.73 -12.39 21.51
C ILE A 571 12.17 -12.47 22.04
N SER A 572 13.06 -13.18 21.34
CA SER A 572 14.46 -13.31 21.75
C SER A 572 15.28 -12.03 21.60
N SER A 573 14.82 -11.05 20.80
CA SER A 573 15.54 -9.77 20.60
C SER A 573 15.11 -8.68 21.57
N ILE A 574 14.10 -8.93 22.41
CA ILE A 574 13.63 -7.98 23.42
C ILE A 574 14.69 -7.83 24.51
N THR A 575 15.17 -6.60 24.71
CA THR A 575 16.19 -6.26 25.72
C THR A 575 15.60 -6.01 27.10
N TYR A 576 14.38 -5.47 27.17
CA TYR A 576 13.71 -5.14 28.43
C TYR A 576 13.01 -6.38 29.02
N PRO A 577 13.42 -6.88 30.21
CA PRO A 577 12.93 -8.16 30.72
C PRO A 577 11.42 -8.23 31.00
N ASP A 578 10.82 -7.14 31.50
CA ASP A 578 9.39 -7.15 31.81
C ASP A 578 8.55 -7.15 30.52
N ASP A 579 8.99 -6.43 29.47
CA ASP A 579 8.34 -6.44 28.15
C ASP A 579 8.39 -7.85 27.57
N GLN A 580 9.56 -8.50 27.63
CA GLN A 580 9.73 -9.86 27.14
C GLN A 580 8.82 -10.84 27.87
N SER A 581 8.81 -10.77 29.21
CA SER A 581 8.00 -11.65 30.05
C SER A 581 6.50 -11.45 29.82
N TYR A 582 6.07 -10.19 29.66
CA TYR A 582 4.68 -9.87 29.35
C TYR A 582 4.26 -10.44 27.99
N ILE A 583 5.00 -10.13 26.93
CA ILE A 583 4.66 -10.57 25.57
C ILE A 583 4.68 -12.09 25.47
N LEU A 584 5.67 -12.75 26.09
CA LEU A 584 5.75 -14.20 26.17
C LEU A 584 4.53 -14.80 26.91
N SER A 585 4.11 -14.20 28.03
CA SER A 585 2.92 -14.65 28.76
C SER A 585 1.64 -14.53 27.93
N GLN A 586 1.49 -13.45 27.15
CA GLN A 586 0.35 -13.29 26.25
C GLN A 586 0.41 -14.30 25.10
N ALA A 587 1.60 -14.57 24.55
CA ALA A 587 1.74 -15.58 23.51
C ALA A 587 1.27 -16.97 24.00
N VAL A 588 1.67 -17.36 25.22
CA VAL A 588 1.16 -18.60 25.85
C VAL A 588 -0.36 -18.59 25.99
N ARG A 589 -0.94 -17.47 26.42
CA ARG A 589 -2.41 -17.32 26.55
C ARG A 589 -3.14 -17.49 25.22
N PHE A 590 -2.55 -17.05 24.11
CA PHE A 590 -3.09 -17.24 22.76
C PHE A 590 -2.78 -18.62 22.17
N GLY A 591 -2.21 -19.54 22.95
CA GLY A 591 -1.99 -20.93 22.57
C GLY A 591 -0.65 -21.19 21.86
N PHE A 592 0.24 -20.21 21.81
CA PHE A 592 1.63 -20.43 21.37
C PHE A 592 2.44 -21.13 22.46
N PHE A 593 3.55 -21.77 22.07
CA PHE A 593 4.49 -22.42 22.99
C PHE A 593 3.86 -23.51 23.88
N SER A 594 3.23 -24.51 23.25
CA SER A 594 2.52 -25.56 23.99
C SER A 594 3.48 -26.47 24.79
N VAL A 595 3.05 -26.89 25.99
CA VAL A 595 3.83 -27.83 26.82
C VAL A 595 4.03 -29.17 26.10
N GLY A 596 3.04 -29.60 25.30
CA GLY A 596 3.11 -30.81 24.49
C GLY A 596 4.23 -30.79 23.44
N GLU A 597 4.60 -29.62 22.92
CA GLU A 597 5.69 -29.42 21.96
C GLU A 597 7.06 -29.23 22.64
N GLY A 598 7.13 -29.35 23.97
CA GLY A 598 8.35 -29.29 24.76
C GLY A 598 8.75 -27.89 25.22
N TRP A 599 7.79 -26.97 25.26
CA TRP A 599 7.96 -25.63 25.83
C TRP A 599 7.62 -25.65 27.33
N LYS A 600 8.40 -24.94 28.14
CA LYS A 600 8.15 -24.74 29.56
C LYS A 600 8.35 -23.28 29.90
N ILE A 601 7.29 -22.50 29.75
CA ILE A 601 7.31 -21.07 30.06
C ILE A 601 6.74 -20.88 31.45
N GLU A 602 7.57 -20.37 32.35
CA GLU A 602 7.15 -19.92 33.68
C GLU A 602 6.96 -18.40 33.64
N THR A 603 5.86 -17.92 34.23
CA THR A 603 5.63 -16.47 34.35
C THR A 603 6.62 -15.88 35.33
N LYS A 604 7.55 -15.08 34.83
CA LYS A 604 8.52 -14.33 35.64
C LYS A 604 7.88 -13.11 36.31
N GLY A 605 8.32 -12.80 37.53
CA GLY A 605 7.95 -11.57 38.23
C GLY A 605 8.61 -10.32 37.63
N ILE A 606 8.10 -9.14 38.01
CA ILE A 606 8.67 -7.84 37.60
C ILE A 606 10.11 -7.72 38.12
N GLY A 607 11.04 -7.34 37.23
CA GLY A 607 12.46 -7.15 37.54
C GLY A 607 13.33 -8.41 37.48
N GLU A 608 12.77 -9.55 37.07
CA GLU A 608 13.56 -10.76 36.80
C GLU A 608 14.33 -10.66 35.48
N ALA A 609 15.41 -11.45 35.33
CA ALA A 609 16.23 -11.43 34.13
C ALA A 609 15.48 -11.95 32.89
N THR A 610 15.92 -11.53 31.70
CA THR A 610 15.40 -12.03 30.42
C THR A 610 15.41 -13.55 30.37
N THR A 611 14.42 -14.11 29.70
CA THR A 611 14.27 -15.55 29.53
C THR A 611 15.15 -16.00 28.37
N THR A 612 16.00 -17.00 28.63
CA THR A 612 16.87 -17.58 27.61
C THR A 612 16.22 -18.79 26.93
N TYR A 613 16.69 -19.15 25.74
CA TYR A 613 16.12 -20.26 24.98
C TYR A 613 16.25 -21.61 25.71
N ASP A 614 17.38 -21.83 26.40
CA ASP A 614 17.64 -23.08 27.12
C ASP A 614 16.75 -23.22 28.36
N GLU A 615 16.30 -22.11 28.96
CA GLU A 615 15.36 -22.13 30.11
C GLU A 615 13.97 -22.65 29.72
N ILE A 616 13.50 -22.34 28.51
CA ILE A 616 12.13 -22.59 28.08
C ILE A 616 11.95 -23.89 27.31
N ARG A 617 13.02 -24.65 27.08
CA ARG A 617 12.98 -25.92 26.36
C ARG A 617 13.20 -27.08 27.31
N THR A 618 12.26 -28.03 27.32
CA THR A 618 12.41 -29.30 28.06
C THR A 618 13.16 -30.36 27.26
N ARG A 619 13.28 -30.17 25.95
CA ARG A 619 13.95 -31.07 24.99
C ARG A 619 14.42 -30.29 23.77
N PRO A 620 15.39 -30.81 22.99
CA PRO A 620 15.79 -30.22 21.71
C PRO A 620 14.59 -29.96 20.80
N TYR A 621 14.65 -28.88 20.02
CA TYR A 621 13.60 -28.54 19.08
C TYR A 621 13.57 -29.53 17.93
N GLN A 622 12.38 -30.02 17.60
CA GLN A 622 12.13 -30.92 16.48
C GLN A 622 10.82 -30.49 15.84
N TYR A 623 10.85 -30.28 14.53
CA TYR A 623 9.68 -29.95 13.74
C TYR A 623 9.65 -30.84 12.51
N SER A 624 8.49 -31.41 12.24
CA SER A 624 8.22 -32.16 11.03
C SER A 624 7.10 -31.41 10.29
N PRO A 625 7.39 -30.81 9.13
CA PRO A 625 6.38 -30.04 8.41
C PRO A 625 5.21 -30.95 7.99
N PRO A 626 3.95 -30.51 8.18
CA PRO A 626 2.79 -31.17 7.59
C PRO A 626 2.79 -31.04 6.06
N SER A 627 1.95 -31.83 5.38
CA SER A 627 1.73 -31.65 3.94
C SER A 627 1.15 -30.28 3.63
N VAL A 628 1.74 -29.61 2.64
CA VAL A 628 1.27 -28.31 2.14
C VAL A 628 0.02 -28.49 1.30
N GLU A 629 -1.03 -27.72 1.61
CA GLU A 629 -2.25 -27.64 0.82
C GLU A 629 -2.34 -26.27 0.12
N THR A 630 -2.99 -26.24 -1.04
CA THR A 630 -3.17 -25.02 -1.83
C THR A 630 -4.58 -24.48 -1.67
N LEU A 631 -4.65 -23.23 -1.21
CA LEU A 631 -5.86 -22.41 -1.19
C LEU A 631 -5.88 -21.53 -2.42
N SER A 632 -7.01 -21.47 -3.10
CA SER A 632 -7.21 -20.60 -4.26
C SER A 632 -7.43 -19.14 -3.85
N TYR A 633 -7.32 -18.21 -4.80
CA TYR A 633 -7.68 -16.81 -4.57
C TYR A 633 -9.10 -16.63 -4.00
N LEU A 634 -10.04 -17.51 -4.34
CA LEU A 634 -11.42 -17.44 -3.87
C LEU A 634 -11.53 -17.84 -2.40
N ASP A 635 -10.77 -18.85 -1.97
CA ASP A 635 -10.66 -19.23 -0.56
C ASP A 635 -10.09 -18.07 0.28
N VAL A 636 -9.05 -17.41 -0.23
CA VAL A 636 -8.40 -16.25 0.41
C VAL A 636 -9.35 -15.05 0.49
N ILE A 637 -10.11 -14.77 -0.57
CA ILE A 637 -11.12 -13.71 -0.55
C ILE A 637 -12.19 -13.99 0.50
N HIS A 638 -12.70 -15.24 0.59
CA HIS A 638 -13.68 -15.61 1.61
C HIS A 638 -13.14 -15.47 3.03
N LEU A 639 -11.85 -15.75 3.22
CA LEU A 639 -11.16 -15.60 4.49
C LEU A 639 -11.07 -14.13 4.94
N ILE A 640 -10.74 -13.22 4.02
CA ILE A 640 -10.48 -11.81 4.32
C ILE A 640 -11.77 -10.97 4.36
N PHE A 641 -12.68 -11.21 3.42
CA PHE A 641 -13.86 -10.37 3.18
C PHE A 641 -15.18 -11.07 3.55
N GLY A 642 -15.11 -12.31 4.06
CA GLY A 642 -16.26 -13.13 4.41
C GLY A 642 -16.81 -13.94 3.24
N LYS A 643 -17.74 -14.87 3.51
CA LYS A 643 -18.27 -15.84 2.52
C LYS A 643 -19.13 -15.23 1.39
N GLY A 644 -19.28 -13.89 1.37
CA GLY A 644 -20.09 -13.19 0.37
C GLY A 644 -21.54 -13.68 0.30
N ILE A 645 -22.12 -13.65 -0.91
CA ILE A 645 -23.51 -14.05 -1.15
C ILE A 645 -23.55 -15.49 -1.67
N CYS A 646 -24.17 -16.41 -0.93
CA CYS A 646 -24.36 -17.78 -1.42
C CYS A 646 -25.45 -17.83 -2.50
N ARG A 647 -25.15 -18.48 -3.63
CA ARG A 647 -26.11 -18.70 -4.71
C ARG A 647 -27.14 -19.75 -4.31
N LYS A 648 -28.34 -19.31 -3.92
CA LYS A 648 -29.45 -20.21 -3.50
C LYS A 648 -30.25 -20.80 -4.67
N THR A 649 -30.18 -20.19 -5.85
CA THR A 649 -31.00 -20.60 -7.01
C THR A 649 -30.21 -20.58 -8.30
N LEU A 650 -30.50 -21.53 -9.20
CA LEU A 650 -29.97 -21.53 -10.56
C LEU A 650 -30.34 -20.23 -11.31
N PRO A 651 -29.37 -19.54 -11.92
CA PRO A 651 -29.61 -18.39 -12.80
C PRO A 651 -30.56 -18.74 -13.93
N LYS A 652 -31.31 -17.74 -14.41
CA LYS A 652 -32.33 -17.93 -15.46
C LYS A 652 -31.72 -18.46 -16.75
N GLU A 653 -30.56 -17.94 -17.14
CA GLU A 653 -29.81 -18.36 -18.33
C GLU A 653 -29.41 -19.84 -18.25
N LEU A 654 -28.85 -20.27 -17.10
CA LEU A 654 -28.55 -21.68 -16.86
C LEU A 654 -29.81 -22.55 -16.81
N LYS A 655 -30.93 -22.05 -16.25
CA LYS A 655 -32.21 -22.76 -16.26
C LYS A 655 -32.69 -23.02 -17.69
N GLU A 656 -32.61 -22.04 -18.59
CA GLU A 656 -33.02 -22.18 -19.99
C GLU A 656 -32.09 -23.13 -20.76
N ILE A 657 -30.78 -23.05 -20.53
CA ILE A 657 -29.76 -23.93 -21.13
C ILE A 657 -29.94 -25.39 -20.66
N PHE A 658 -30.31 -25.60 -19.39
CA PHE A 658 -30.54 -26.93 -18.85
C PHE A 658 -31.92 -27.47 -19.24
N GLN A 659 -32.96 -26.64 -19.32
CA GLN A 659 -34.30 -27.04 -19.77
C GLN A 659 -34.32 -27.49 -21.24
N THR A 660 -33.58 -26.79 -22.12
CA THR A 660 -33.43 -27.17 -23.53
C THR A 660 -32.69 -28.50 -23.71
N GLY A 661 -31.74 -28.83 -22.83
CA GLY A 661 -31.09 -30.15 -22.76
C GLY A 661 -32.03 -31.27 -22.26
N ILE A 662 -32.89 -30.96 -21.27
CA ILE A 662 -33.85 -31.92 -20.68
C ILE A 662 -34.96 -32.30 -21.66
N THR A 663 -35.37 -31.40 -22.58
CA THR A 663 -36.35 -31.74 -23.64
C THR A 663 -35.88 -32.85 -24.60
N ASN A 664 -34.58 -33.15 -24.65
CA ASN A 664 -34.01 -34.26 -25.43
C ASN A 664 -33.84 -35.56 -24.62
N LEU A 665 -34.02 -35.54 -23.30
CA LEU A 665 -34.07 -36.75 -22.46
C LEU A 665 -35.49 -37.29 -22.51
N SER A 666 -35.67 -38.42 -23.21
CA SER A 666 -36.94 -39.16 -23.34
C SER A 666 -37.75 -39.10 -22.05
N ARG A 667 -38.97 -38.52 -22.14
CA ARG A 667 -40.01 -38.56 -21.09
C ARG A 667 -39.96 -39.93 -20.41
N ILE A 668 -39.74 -39.94 -19.10
CA ILE A 668 -39.74 -41.18 -18.31
C ILE A 668 -41.06 -41.91 -18.62
N ASP A 669 -40.97 -43.10 -19.21
CA ASP A 669 -42.14 -43.92 -19.50
C ASP A 669 -42.87 -44.21 -18.18
N VAL A 670 -44.21 -44.12 -18.18
CA VAL A 670 -45.05 -44.19 -16.96
C VAL A 670 -44.74 -45.45 -16.13
N LYS A 671 -44.37 -46.53 -16.81
CA LYS A 671 -43.95 -47.80 -16.17
C LYS A 671 -42.65 -47.70 -15.37
N LYS A 672 -41.71 -46.87 -15.79
CA LYS A 672 -40.42 -46.67 -15.11
C LYS A 672 -40.60 -45.77 -13.88
N TYR A 673 -41.49 -44.79 -13.97
CA TYR A 673 -41.89 -43.96 -12.83
C TYR A 673 -42.61 -44.79 -11.76
N GLN A 674 -43.61 -45.61 -12.15
CA GLN A 674 -44.30 -46.51 -11.22
C GLN A 674 -43.36 -47.50 -10.52
N LYS A 675 -42.31 -47.96 -11.21
CA LYS A 675 -41.33 -48.87 -10.63
C LYS A 675 -40.42 -48.18 -9.60
N LEU A 676 -40.03 -46.93 -9.86
CA LEU A 676 -39.26 -46.12 -8.91
C LEU A 676 -40.11 -45.73 -7.70
N ASP A 677 -41.38 -45.38 -7.90
CA ASP A 677 -42.34 -45.06 -6.84
C ASP A 677 -42.59 -46.27 -5.91
N GLN A 678 -42.73 -47.47 -6.49
CA GLN A 678 -42.79 -48.72 -5.72
C GLN A 678 -41.51 -49.00 -4.93
N GLN A 679 -40.33 -48.72 -5.49
CA GLN A 679 -39.06 -48.89 -4.78
C GLN A 679 -38.91 -47.89 -3.63
N LEU A 680 -39.36 -46.65 -3.83
CA LEU A 680 -39.30 -45.58 -2.84
C LEU A 680 -40.27 -45.86 -1.69
N SER A 681 -41.50 -46.29 -1.99
CA SER A 681 -42.45 -46.73 -0.97
C SER A 681 -41.94 -47.94 -0.18
N HIS A 682 -41.24 -48.88 -0.82
CA HIS A 682 -40.63 -50.02 -0.11
C HIS A 682 -39.47 -49.60 0.81
N LEU A 683 -38.70 -48.58 0.42
CA LEU A 683 -37.62 -48.01 1.24
C LEU A 683 -38.16 -47.20 2.42
N GLU A 684 -39.21 -46.41 2.22
CA GLU A 684 -39.90 -45.70 3.30
C GLU A 684 -40.52 -46.67 4.30
N HIS A 685 -41.13 -47.76 3.82
CA HIS A 685 -41.70 -48.78 4.69
C HIS A 685 -40.63 -49.56 5.47
N SER A 686 -39.44 -49.75 4.89
CA SER A 686 -38.32 -50.39 5.59
C SER A 686 -37.63 -49.45 6.57
N LYS A 687 -37.58 -48.14 6.28
CA LYS A 687 -37.16 -47.11 7.24
C LYS A 687 -38.13 -47.03 8.43
N ALA A 688 -39.44 -47.02 8.19
CA ALA A 688 -40.44 -47.04 9.24
C ALA A 688 -40.40 -48.32 10.10
N LEU A 689 -40.07 -49.47 9.50
CA LEU A 689 -39.83 -50.72 10.22
C LEU A 689 -38.56 -50.66 11.09
N LEU A 690 -37.50 -50.02 10.60
CA LEU A 690 -36.27 -49.82 11.38
C LEU A 690 -36.51 -48.86 12.54
N GLU A 691 -37.20 -47.74 12.30
CA GLU A 691 -37.59 -46.79 13.37
C GLU A 691 -38.51 -47.46 14.41
N TYR A 692 -39.48 -48.28 13.97
CA TYR A 692 -40.34 -49.07 14.88
C TYR A 692 -39.56 -50.13 15.69
N LEU A 693 -38.50 -50.72 15.12
CA LEU A 693 -37.63 -51.68 15.81
C LEU A 693 -36.66 -50.98 16.77
N GLU A 694 -36.22 -49.77 16.46
CA GLU A 694 -35.42 -48.93 17.38
C GLU A 694 -36.28 -48.43 18.54
N ASP A 695 -37.51 -47.99 18.29
CA ASP A 695 -38.43 -47.50 19.33
C ASP A 695 -38.94 -48.63 20.26
N ASN A 696 -39.14 -49.85 19.74
CA ASN A 696 -39.54 -51.01 20.54
C ASN A 696 -38.35 -51.85 21.05
N GLY A 697 -37.12 -51.50 20.69
CA GLY A 697 -35.89 -52.12 21.19
C GLY A 697 -35.51 -51.67 22.61
N GLY A 698 -36.23 -50.68 23.16
CA GLY A 698 -35.99 -50.10 24.49
C GLY A 698 -36.80 -50.68 25.65
N GLU A 699 -37.68 -51.66 25.43
CA GLU A 699 -38.35 -52.39 26.52
C GLU A 699 -38.02 -53.89 26.46
N LYS A 700 -36.91 -54.27 27.11
CA LYS A 700 -36.79 -55.52 27.86
C LYS A 700 -35.63 -55.50 28.85
#